data_AF-A0A6S7J4L7-F1
#
_entry.id   AF-A0A6S7J4L7-F1
#
_cell.length_a   1.000
_cell.length_b   1.000
_cell.length_c   1.000
_cell.angle_alpha   90.00
_cell.angle_beta   90.00
_cell.angle_gamma   90.00
#
_symmetry.space_group_name_H-M   'P 1'
#
loop_
_entity.id
_entity.type
_entity.pdbx_description
1 polymer ?
#
loop_
_entity_poly.entity_id
_entity_poly.type
_entity_poly.pdbx_seq_one_letter_code
_entity_poly.pdbx_strand_id
1 'polypeptide(L)'
;MSDESSNESEHSEALSDYGPDNYESLQLPTANSKPKQVQNKRYVQQFRDKWLQDPNFKDWLVRPSPGKSSATCRACQKPVSCLKSSLLRHSKTEIHKKAMKSRQPGQQQGNLVQCFRRQEENSLFKETFEVRVCAFLAEHNLPLSLIGPLVSLFKSTAPVNSKEVEVLKGIHLSTTRCTNILRQGLGLYFSKELVQILRDTYFSIIPDETTDVSTEKQLGICVVYFDELTVQPVTRFFDMVEVETATAVGLYNAIKSSFEEKKIPIKNIIGYSSDTTNVMFGEHQSVVSLLKKDAPYVLAVKCSCHMIHLCASYACLKMSTTLEDLCRNIYSYFNRSSLRQHEFHEFQEFVETKPHKLLGIGQTRWLSLESCVRRVLEQWDALRLYFTSVVNEKKDPSYTTESILKGLSNKYLKAQLEFLSFQLHRLNDFNTLFQSSDPVLHHVRDEVHKLLKCILSDFMKIDVVKSCDPFTVPLDDPINNVHVDQVYVGILATTTLHECHEIDQDPRAVKSVKMTCLEFMMEAVKQIRSRFDLSDSAYKLVEFVLPENAVKCCPPSLQELFVKFPYLTGVADKMLVDAEWRKQALEESSEINKDESSLQFWQNRLSTRTFDGKLKYANLMKVIGCIMSIPSSNAAVERLFSLLKLVKTDTRNSLKRESLVGLLHTKEGLRAESCRAHDLKTNPELLTLLRAVKSNATDSVANQRNMLQLSSQ
;
A
#
# COMPACT_ATOMS: atom_id res chain seq x y z
N MET A 1 53.82 9.86 -23.41
CA MET A 1 53.80 11.23 -23.95
C MET A 1 52.60 11.91 -23.34
N SER A 2 52.70 12.75 -22.33
CA SER A 2 53.79 13.27 -21.50
C SER A 2 52.99 14.17 -20.53
N ASP A 3 53.06 13.94 -19.22
CA ASP A 3 54.00 14.61 -18.32
C ASP A 3 53.61 16.09 -18.16
N GLU A 4 53.62 16.73 -17.01
CA GLU A 4 54.16 16.41 -15.68
C GLU A 4 53.71 17.58 -14.77
N SER A 5 53.39 17.30 -13.51
CA SER A 5 54.18 17.71 -12.32
C SER A 5 53.78 19.10 -11.79
N SER A 6 53.93 19.44 -10.52
CA SER A 6 54.75 18.90 -9.42
C SER A 6 54.21 19.56 -8.13
N ASN A 7 54.05 18.79 -7.04
CA ASN A 7 54.92 18.76 -5.85
C ASN A 7 54.83 20.02 -4.97
N GLU A 8 54.94 19.99 -3.65
CA GLU A 8 55.77 19.21 -2.70
C GLU A 8 55.19 19.61 -1.31
N SER A 9 55.32 18.93 -0.17
CA SER A 9 56.08 17.77 0.31
C SER A 9 55.87 17.68 1.84
N GLU A 10 55.72 16.47 2.39
CA GLU A 10 56.69 15.82 3.31
C GLU A 10 56.49 16.15 4.80
N HIS A 11 56.67 15.26 5.79
CA HIS A 11 57.26 13.91 5.90
C HIS A 11 56.61 13.26 7.16
N SER A 12 56.14 12.00 7.15
CA SER A 12 56.82 10.74 7.56
C SER A 12 57.47 10.82 8.95
N GLU A 13 57.54 9.84 9.85
CA GLU A 13 57.27 8.40 10.01
C GLU A 13 57.51 8.18 11.54
N ALA A 14 57.01 7.20 12.28
CA ALA A 14 57.33 5.79 12.14
C ALA A 14 56.47 4.91 13.09
N LEU A 15 56.42 3.64 12.70
CA LEU A 15 55.61 2.50 13.10
C LEU A 15 55.99 1.76 14.41
N SER A 16 55.04 0.92 14.84
CA SER A 16 55.20 -0.43 15.47
C SER A 16 55.75 -0.50 16.92
N ASP A 17 55.45 -1.47 17.77
CA ASP A 17 54.66 -2.71 17.70
C ASP A 17 54.48 -3.29 19.15
N TYR A 18 53.53 -4.22 19.34
CA TYR A 18 53.39 -5.24 20.42
C TYR A 18 53.39 -4.88 21.94
N GLY A 19 52.38 -5.38 22.68
CA GLY A 19 52.40 -5.54 24.16
C GLY A 19 53.05 -6.86 24.60
N PRO A 20 52.77 -7.47 25.78
CA PRO A 20 52.17 -7.03 27.05
C PRO A 20 53.07 -7.33 28.29
N ASP A 21 52.59 -7.08 29.52
CA ASP A 21 52.80 -7.86 30.79
C ASP A 21 52.97 -7.07 32.11
N ASN A 22 52.46 -7.73 33.16
CA ASN A 22 52.35 -7.39 34.58
C ASN A 22 53.67 -7.05 35.32
N TYR A 23 53.58 -6.27 36.42
CA TYR A 23 53.85 -6.70 37.82
C TYR A 23 54.06 -5.51 38.81
N GLU A 24 53.37 -5.62 39.94
CA GLU A 24 53.67 -5.24 41.34
C GLU A 24 54.64 -4.10 41.75
N SER A 25 54.03 -3.15 42.50
CA SER A 25 54.40 -2.59 43.82
C SER A 25 55.87 -2.43 44.26
N LEU A 26 56.20 -1.23 44.80
CA LEU A 26 56.86 -1.06 46.10
C LEU A 26 56.84 0.40 46.62
N GLN A 27 56.80 0.50 47.95
CA GLN A 27 56.55 1.66 48.82
C GLN A 27 57.81 2.49 49.15
N LEU A 28 57.58 3.65 49.82
CA LEU A 28 58.25 4.23 51.03
C LEU A 28 58.59 5.75 50.86
N PRO A 29 58.88 6.54 51.92
CA PRO A 29 58.29 6.62 53.28
C PRO A 29 58.19 8.05 53.90
N THR A 30 57.50 8.14 55.07
CA THR A 30 57.75 8.99 56.28
C THR A 30 57.71 10.53 56.19
N ALA A 31 57.42 11.35 57.20
CA ALA A 31 56.82 11.31 58.55
C ALA A 31 56.77 12.79 59.02
N ASN A 32 55.78 13.23 59.80
CA ASN A 32 56.00 13.99 61.06
C ASN A 32 54.72 14.55 61.72
N SER A 33 54.87 14.69 63.03
CA SER A 33 53.90 14.66 64.12
C SER A 33 53.18 15.99 64.47
N LYS A 34 52.01 15.83 65.09
CA LYS A 34 51.12 16.87 65.68
C LYS A 34 51.59 17.36 67.07
N PRO A 35 51.15 18.55 67.53
CA PRO A 35 51.13 18.91 68.94
C PRO A 35 49.86 18.40 69.67
N LYS A 36 50.01 18.08 70.96
CA LYS A 36 49.02 17.48 71.87
C LYS A 36 47.99 18.52 72.39
N GLN A 37 46.71 18.20 72.30
CA GLN A 37 45.63 18.85 73.08
C GLN A 37 45.22 17.98 74.27
N VAL A 38 45.01 18.63 75.40
CA VAL A 38 44.60 18.07 76.70
C VAL A 38 43.22 17.40 76.60
N GLN A 39 43.11 16.11 76.92
CA GLN A 39 41.84 15.40 76.99
C GLN A 39 41.18 15.57 78.37
N ASN A 40 40.06 16.30 78.41
CA ASN A 40 39.10 16.19 79.51
C ASN A 40 38.50 14.79 79.53
N LYS A 41 38.58 14.08 80.67
CA LYS A 41 37.89 12.79 80.88
C LYS A 41 36.38 12.98 80.66
N ARG A 42 35.85 12.52 79.52
CA ARG A 42 34.41 12.47 79.24
C ARG A 42 33.75 11.49 80.21
N TYR A 43 32.82 11.97 81.03
CA TYR A 43 31.94 11.13 81.83
C TYR A 43 31.11 10.22 80.91
N VAL A 44 31.28 8.91 81.02
CA VAL A 44 30.51 7.91 80.26
C VAL A 44 29.38 7.42 81.16
N GLN A 45 28.17 7.93 80.91
CA GLN A 45 26.97 7.44 81.60
C GLN A 45 26.58 6.06 81.04
N GLN A 46 26.53 5.06 81.91
CA GLN A 46 25.99 3.73 81.56
C GLN A 46 24.46 3.80 81.38
N PHE A 47 23.93 2.96 80.49
CA PHE A 47 22.51 2.91 80.17
C PHE A 47 21.67 2.64 81.42
N ARG A 48 20.60 3.41 81.62
CA ARG A 48 19.68 3.22 82.73
C ARG A 48 18.40 2.54 82.22
N ASP A 49 18.10 1.35 82.73
CA ASP A 49 16.89 0.59 82.35
C ASP A 49 15.59 1.36 82.62
N LYS A 50 15.59 2.29 83.58
CA LYS A 50 14.45 3.19 83.83
C LYS A 50 14.02 3.98 82.59
N TRP A 51 14.90 4.20 81.60
CA TRP A 51 14.56 4.87 80.34
C TRP A 51 13.70 4.02 79.41
N LEU A 52 13.69 2.70 79.55
CA LEU A 52 12.80 1.83 78.78
C LEU A 52 11.32 2.01 79.20
N GLN A 53 11.08 2.61 80.36
CA GLN A 53 9.75 2.94 80.85
C GLN A 53 9.46 4.45 80.87
N ASP A 54 10.43 5.30 80.50
CA ASP A 54 10.21 6.74 80.39
C ASP A 54 9.29 6.99 79.17
N PRO A 55 8.15 7.72 79.32
CA PRO A 55 7.21 7.97 78.23
C PRO A 55 7.85 8.60 77.00
N ASN A 56 8.97 9.31 77.16
CA ASN A 56 9.68 9.94 76.04
C ASN A 56 10.47 8.96 75.16
N PHE A 57 10.80 7.77 75.68
CA PHE A 57 11.74 6.83 75.03
C PHE A 57 11.21 5.41 74.88
N LYS A 58 10.22 4.99 75.68
CA LYS A 58 9.72 3.60 75.77
C LYS A 58 9.32 3.00 74.40
N ASP A 59 8.79 3.82 73.50
CA ASP A 59 8.21 3.34 72.23
C ASP A 59 9.27 3.04 71.17
N TRP A 60 10.52 3.48 71.37
CA TRP A 60 11.56 3.37 70.34
C TRP A 60 12.96 3.03 70.85
N LEU A 61 13.26 3.20 72.14
CA LEU A 61 14.59 2.96 72.69
C LEU A 61 14.80 1.47 73.00
N VAL A 62 15.91 0.90 72.53
CA VAL A 62 16.29 -0.49 72.75
C VAL A 62 17.57 -0.56 73.57
N ARG A 63 17.60 -1.50 74.54
CA ARG A 63 18.75 -1.78 75.39
C ARG A 63 20.01 -2.08 74.54
N PRO A 64 21.21 -1.59 74.92
CA PRO A 64 22.47 -1.98 74.29
C PRO A 64 22.72 -3.49 74.38
N SER A 65 23.26 -4.10 73.33
CA SER A 65 23.74 -5.49 73.39
C SER A 65 24.95 -5.62 74.35
N PRO A 66 25.18 -6.81 74.96
CA PRO A 66 26.32 -7.04 75.85
C PRO A 66 27.65 -6.60 75.18
N GLY A 67 28.43 -5.75 75.86
CA GLY A 67 29.69 -5.21 75.34
C GLY A 67 29.60 -3.88 74.56
N LYS A 68 28.41 -3.36 74.25
CA LYS A 68 28.24 -2.05 73.59
C LYS A 68 27.79 -0.96 74.58
N SER A 69 28.41 0.23 74.49
CA SER A 69 28.12 1.37 75.38
C SER A 69 27.03 2.32 74.86
N SER A 70 26.44 2.06 73.68
CA SER A 70 25.38 2.86 73.05
C SER A 70 24.08 2.09 72.88
N ALA A 71 22.94 2.71 73.20
CA ALA A 71 21.61 2.18 72.95
C ALA A 71 21.25 2.24 71.46
N THR A 72 20.20 1.56 71.03
CA THR A 72 19.76 1.59 69.62
C THR A 72 18.33 2.11 69.51
N CYS A 73 18.07 2.98 68.55
CA CYS A 73 16.71 3.39 68.23
C CYS A 73 16.06 2.35 67.30
N ARG A 74 14.96 1.71 67.73
CA ARG A 74 14.19 0.75 66.91
C ARG A 74 13.62 1.40 65.67
N ALA A 75 13.17 2.65 65.74
CA ALA A 75 12.57 3.37 64.63
C ALA A 75 13.60 3.74 63.55
N CYS A 76 14.77 4.26 63.95
CA CYS A 76 15.82 4.72 63.03
C CYS A 76 16.88 3.66 62.69
N GLN A 77 16.95 2.58 63.46
CA GLN A 77 18.02 1.57 63.45
C GLN A 77 19.45 2.14 63.62
N LYS A 78 19.58 3.29 64.29
CA LYS A 78 20.89 3.94 64.55
C LYS A 78 21.30 3.81 66.02
N PRO A 79 22.61 3.66 66.31
CA PRO A 79 23.12 3.72 67.66
C PRO A 79 22.99 5.16 68.21
N VAL A 80 22.55 5.28 69.45
CA VAL A 80 22.36 6.54 70.17
C VAL A 80 23.09 6.46 71.50
N SER A 81 23.77 7.53 71.87
CA SER A 81 24.48 7.63 73.15
C SER A 81 23.52 7.44 74.34
N CYS A 82 23.99 6.75 75.38
CA CYS A 82 23.28 6.51 76.63
C CYS A 82 23.26 7.74 77.57
N LEU A 83 23.25 8.95 77.02
CA LEU A 83 23.05 10.19 77.77
C LEU A 83 21.61 10.66 77.56
N LYS A 84 20.87 10.98 78.63
CA LYS A 84 19.46 11.40 78.54
C LYS A 84 19.27 12.59 77.58
N SER A 85 20.20 13.54 77.58
CA SER A 85 20.20 14.70 76.65
C SER A 85 20.38 14.29 75.18
N SER A 86 21.16 13.25 74.91
CA SER A 86 21.36 12.73 73.56
C SER A 86 20.14 11.95 73.06
N LEU A 87 19.46 11.22 73.94
CA LEU A 87 18.20 10.53 73.63
C LEU A 87 17.08 11.53 73.32
N LEU A 88 16.93 12.60 74.11
CA LEU A 88 15.98 13.69 73.83
C LEU A 88 16.31 14.45 72.54
N ARG A 89 17.59 14.64 72.23
CA ARG A 89 18.00 15.27 70.97
C ARG A 89 17.69 14.36 69.78
N HIS A 90 17.92 13.05 69.92
CA HIS A 90 17.60 12.07 68.87
C HIS A 90 16.09 12.04 68.56
N SER A 91 15.22 12.01 69.59
CA SER A 91 13.77 11.98 69.37
C SER A 91 13.24 13.21 68.63
N LYS A 92 13.94 14.35 68.75
CA LYS A 92 13.58 15.59 68.05
C LYS A 92 14.11 15.67 66.62
N THR A 93 14.93 14.73 66.16
CA THR A 93 15.46 14.76 64.77
C THR A 93 14.37 14.46 63.75
N GLU A 94 14.42 15.12 62.58
CA GLU A 94 13.46 14.91 61.50
C GLU A 94 13.49 13.48 60.95
N ILE A 95 14.65 12.83 60.96
CA ILE A 95 14.82 11.42 60.59
C ILE A 95 13.97 10.54 61.53
N HIS A 96 14.03 10.79 62.84
CA HIS A 96 13.27 10.04 63.83
C HIS A 96 11.77 10.28 63.72
N LYS A 97 11.33 11.53 63.56
CA LYS A 97 9.90 11.86 63.39
C LYS A 97 9.29 11.19 62.16
N LYS A 98 10.00 11.16 61.02
CA LYS A 98 9.55 10.47 59.80
C LYS A 98 9.50 8.94 59.98
N ALA A 99 10.49 8.36 60.65
CA ALA A 99 10.54 6.92 60.94
C ALA A 99 9.43 6.46 61.91
N MET A 100 9.04 7.32 62.86
CA MET A 100 7.92 7.04 63.77
C MET A 100 6.56 7.15 63.07
N LYS A 101 6.36 8.13 62.18
CA LYS A 101 5.11 8.30 61.40
C LYS A 101 4.85 7.17 60.41
N SER A 102 5.90 6.62 59.80
CA SER A 102 5.81 5.54 58.81
C SER A 102 5.48 4.17 59.40
N ARG A 103 5.49 4.02 60.73
CA ARG A 103 5.28 2.75 61.44
C ARG A 103 3.93 2.63 62.17
N GLN A 104 2.98 3.54 61.94
CA GLN A 104 1.63 3.35 62.47
C GLN A 104 0.98 2.11 61.79
N PRO A 105 0.56 1.08 62.56
CA PRO A 105 0.00 -0.13 61.99
C PRO A 105 -1.43 0.14 61.52
N GLY A 106 -1.67 0.17 60.21
CA GLY A 106 -3.05 0.22 59.68
C GLY A 106 -3.28 0.59 58.22
N GLN A 107 -2.32 1.16 57.46
CA GLN A 107 -2.63 1.75 56.14
C GLN A 107 -1.79 1.33 54.93
N GLN A 108 -0.84 0.38 55.04
CA GLN A 108 0.12 0.14 53.95
C GLN A 108 -0.06 -1.14 53.12
N GLN A 109 -0.85 -2.14 53.55
CA GLN A 109 -0.97 -3.39 52.76
C GLN A 109 -2.04 -3.35 51.65
N GLY A 110 -3.10 -2.54 51.77
CA GLY A 110 -4.07 -2.33 50.67
C GLY A 110 -3.60 -1.35 49.58
N ASN A 111 -2.59 -0.52 49.89
CA ASN A 111 -2.20 0.63 49.07
C ASN A 111 -1.22 0.28 47.93
N LEU A 112 -0.37 -0.75 48.12
CA LEU A 112 0.65 -1.14 47.12
C LEU A 112 0.03 -1.82 45.90
N VAL A 113 -0.85 -2.81 46.09
CA VAL A 113 -1.54 -3.50 44.99
C VAL A 113 -2.43 -2.53 44.20
N GLN A 114 -3.13 -1.63 44.90
CA GLN A 114 -3.93 -0.60 44.28
C GLN A 114 -3.07 0.43 43.53
N CYS A 115 -1.87 0.76 44.02
CA CYS A 115 -0.92 1.62 43.33
C CYS A 115 -0.36 0.97 42.05
N PHE A 116 0.04 -0.31 42.11
CA PHE A 116 0.52 -1.07 40.94
C PHE A 116 -0.57 -1.19 39.87
N ARG A 117 -1.79 -1.58 40.25
CA ARG A 117 -2.93 -1.65 39.33
C ARG A 117 -3.24 -0.30 38.68
N ARG A 118 -3.14 0.79 39.45
CA ARG A 118 -3.35 2.16 38.93
C ARG A 118 -2.22 2.60 37.99
N GLN A 119 -0.98 2.18 38.24
CA GLN A 119 0.15 2.41 37.33
C GLN A 119 -0.01 1.64 36.02
N GLU A 120 -0.44 0.38 36.07
CA GLU A 120 -0.73 -0.42 34.88
C GLU A 120 -1.88 0.17 34.06
N GLU A 121 -3.00 0.55 34.69
CA GLU A 121 -4.13 1.21 34.03
C GLU A 121 -3.70 2.52 33.34
N ASN A 122 -2.90 3.34 34.02
CA ASN A 122 -2.40 4.60 33.47
C ASN A 122 -1.42 4.36 32.30
N SER A 123 -0.57 3.33 32.40
CA SER A 123 0.34 2.94 31.32
C SER A 123 -0.43 2.48 30.09
N LEU A 124 -1.42 1.60 30.27
CA LEU A 124 -2.27 1.08 29.20
C LEU A 124 -3.05 2.19 28.51
N PHE A 125 -3.61 3.15 29.28
CA PHE A 125 -4.29 4.30 28.72
C PHE A 125 -3.35 5.14 27.85
N LYS A 126 -2.14 5.44 28.34
CA LYS A 126 -1.12 6.18 27.59
C LYS A 126 -0.75 5.46 26.29
N GLU A 127 -0.45 4.18 26.37
CA GLU A 127 -0.08 3.33 25.22
C GLU A 127 -1.20 3.29 24.18
N THR A 128 -2.44 3.10 24.63
CA THR A 128 -3.63 3.11 23.79
C THR A 128 -3.85 4.47 23.11
N PHE A 129 -3.70 5.57 23.86
CA PHE A 129 -3.80 6.91 23.31
C PHE A 129 -2.74 7.16 22.23
N GLU A 130 -1.47 6.85 22.50
CA GLU A 130 -0.39 7.03 21.52
C GLU A 130 -0.65 6.25 20.23
N VAL A 131 -1.04 4.98 20.36
CA VAL A 131 -1.35 4.10 19.22
C VAL A 131 -2.52 4.65 18.41
N ARG A 132 -3.64 5.02 19.05
CA ARG A 132 -4.85 5.50 18.35
C ARG A 132 -4.59 6.80 17.60
N VAL A 133 -3.85 7.74 18.18
CA VAL A 133 -3.55 9.01 17.49
C VAL A 133 -2.58 8.79 16.33
N CYS A 134 -1.58 7.91 16.47
CA CYS A 134 -0.70 7.54 15.35
C CYS A 134 -1.48 6.84 14.22
N ALA A 135 -2.34 5.89 14.57
CA ALA A 135 -3.22 5.19 13.66
C ALA A 135 -4.15 6.17 12.92
N PHE A 136 -4.68 7.18 13.62
CA PHE A 136 -5.55 8.20 13.03
C PHE A 136 -4.83 9.03 11.97
N LEU A 137 -3.59 9.44 12.22
CA LEU A 137 -2.78 10.15 11.23
C LEU A 137 -2.55 9.29 9.97
N ALA A 138 -2.25 8.00 10.16
CA ALA A 138 -2.05 7.06 9.05
C ALA A 138 -3.33 6.83 8.24
N GLU A 139 -4.44 6.56 8.94
CA GLU A 139 -5.77 6.32 8.38
C GLU A 139 -6.21 7.47 7.46
N HIS A 140 -5.99 8.71 7.89
CA HIS A 140 -6.43 9.92 7.20
C HIS A 140 -5.37 10.57 6.30
N ASN A 141 -4.22 9.92 6.07
CA ASN A 141 -3.10 10.45 5.28
C ASN A 141 -2.59 11.82 5.77
N LEU A 142 -2.65 12.08 7.08
CA LEU A 142 -2.29 13.38 7.65
C LEU A 142 -0.78 13.51 7.87
N PRO A 143 -0.21 14.73 7.78
CA PRO A 143 1.19 14.97 8.10
C PRO A 143 1.55 14.56 9.54
N LEU A 144 2.65 13.81 9.70
CA LEU A 144 3.10 13.36 11.03
C LEU A 144 3.52 14.52 11.95
N SER A 145 3.88 15.66 11.38
CA SER A 145 4.17 16.89 12.11
C SER A 145 2.98 17.42 12.93
N LEU A 146 1.75 17.01 12.59
CA LEU A 146 0.55 17.38 13.35
C LEU A 146 0.46 16.72 14.73
N ILE A 147 1.28 15.71 15.02
CA ILE A 147 1.17 14.98 16.28
C ILE A 147 1.38 15.87 17.51
N GLY A 148 2.31 16.81 17.44
CA GLY A 148 2.59 17.76 18.52
C GLY A 148 1.39 18.69 18.80
N PRO A 149 0.91 19.45 17.79
CA PRO A 149 -0.29 20.27 17.90
C PRO A 149 -1.53 19.49 18.36
N LEU A 150 -1.76 18.28 17.83
CA LEU A 150 -2.90 17.44 18.22
C LEU A 150 -2.85 17.04 19.69
N VAL A 151 -1.69 16.60 20.18
CA VAL A 151 -1.53 16.24 21.60
C VAL A 151 -1.74 17.47 22.49
N SER A 152 -1.25 18.65 22.09
CA SER A 152 -1.52 19.90 22.80
C SER A 152 -3.00 20.27 22.82
N LEU A 153 -3.71 20.07 21.69
CA LEU A 153 -5.16 20.27 21.61
C LEU A 153 -5.90 19.35 22.58
N PHE A 154 -5.63 18.03 22.53
CA PHE A 154 -6.24 17.05 23.45
C PHE A 154 -5.98 17.40 24.93
N LYS A 155 -4.79 17.91 25.27
CA LYS A 155 -4.47 18.38 26.62
C LYS A 155 -5.31 19.60 27.02
N SER A 156 -5.60 20.51 26.08
CA SER A 156 -6.36 21.74 26.35
C SER A 156 -7.87 21.53 26.48
N THR A 157 -8.42 20.52 25.78
CA THR A 157 -9.86 20.24 25.77
C THR A 157 -10.29 19.20 26.81
N ALA A 158 -9.36 18.62 27.55
CA ALA A 158 -9.66 17.58 28.52
C ALA A 158 -10.40 18.15 29.75
N PRO A 159 -11.43 17.45 30.30
CA PRO A 159 -12.22 17.96 31.43
C PRO A 159 -11.35 18.27 32.65
N VAL A 160 -11.51 19.45 33.24
CA VAL A 160 -10.75 19.84 34.43
C VAL A 160 -11.03 18.84 35.56
N ASN A 161 -9.97 18.25 36.15
CA ASN A 161 -9.99 17.30 37.27
C ASN A 161 -10.38 15.83 36.97
N SER A 162 -10.24 15.35 35.74
CA SER A 162 -10.37 13.91 35.44
C SER A 162 -9.03 13.15 35.60
N LYS A 163 -9.07 11.85 35.96
CA LYS A 163 -7.88 10.98 36.08
C LYS A 163 -7.13 10.88 34.75
N GLU A 164 -7.87 10.93 33.65
CA GLU A 164 -7.37 10.88 32.28
C GLU A 164 -6.54 12.13 31.94
N VAL A 165 -6.89 13.30 32.48
CA VAL A 165 -6.14 14.56 32.24
C VAL A 165 -4.75 14.52 32.83
N GLU A 166 -4.58 13.93 34.01
CA GLU A 166 -3.26 13.77 34.63
C GLU A 166 -2.36 12.85 33.79
N VAL A 167 -2.93 11.77 33.24
CA VAL A 167 -2.20 10.87 32.35
C VAL A 167 -1.87 11.57 31.03
N LEU A 168 -2.84 12.26 30.40
CA LEU A 168 -2.66 13.01 29.16
C LEU A 168 -1.57 14.07 29.28
N LYS A 169 -1.49 14.81 30.41
CA LYS A 169 -0.43 15.79 30.68
C LYS A 169 0.97 15.17 30.59
N GLY A 170 1.13 13.91 31.03
CA GLY A 170 2.39 13.15 30.97
C GLY A 170 2.70 12.48 29.62
N ILE A 171 1.83 12.62 28.62
CA ILE A 171 2.08 12.10 27.27
C ILE A 171 2.97 13.08 26.50
N HIS A 172 4.12 12.58 26.05
CA HIS A 172 5.04 13.28 25.16
C HIS A 172 5.23 12.45 23.91
N LEU A 173 4.50 12.81 22.85
CA LEU A 173 4.53 12.13 21.57
C LEU A 173 5.13 13.07 20.52
N SER A 174 6.41 12.88 20.22
CA SER A 174 7.11 13.62 19.17
C SER A 174 6.85 13.01 17.80
N THR A 175 7.12 13.78 16.73
CA THR A 175 7.08 13.27 15.35
C THR A 175 7.95 12.02 15.19
N THR A 176 9.17 12.02 15.75
CA THR A 176 10.08 10.86 15.72
C THR A 176 9.47 9.63 16.39
N ARG A 177 8.86 9.79 17.57
CA ARG A 177 8.19 8.69 18.27
C ARG A 177 6.99 8.18 17.47
N CYS A 178 6.18 9.08 16.91
CA CYS A 178 5.06 8.71 16.03
C CYS A 178 5.53 7.91 14.82
N THR A 179 6.58 8.36 14.12
CA THR A 179 7.19 7.64 13.01
C THR A 179 7.64 6.24 13.42
N ASN A 180 8.31 6.11 14.57
CA ASN A 180 8.78 4.80 15.04
C ASN A 180 7.63 3.90 15.48
N ILE A 181 6.56 4.43 16.08
CA ILE A 181 5.34 3.66 16.38
C ILE A 181 4.70 3.13 15.10
N LEU A 182 4.63 3.92 14.04
CA LEU A 182 4.10 3.49 12.75
C LEU A 182 5.00 2.43 12.08
N ARG A 183 6.32 2.60 12.14
CA ARG A 183 7.29 1.69 11.52
C ARG A 183 7.46 0.36 12.25
N GLN A 184 7.57 0.42 13.57
CA GLN A 184 8.01 -0.69 14.43
C GLN A 184 6.91 -1.22 15.34
N GLY A 185 5.82 -0.47 15.50
CA GLY A 185 4.63 -0.91 16.23
C GLY A 185 3.55 -1.35 15.25
N LEU A 186 2.72 -0.41 14.83
CA LEU A 186 1.51 -0.65 14.03
C LEU A 186 1.80 -1.31 12.69
N GLY A 187 2.75 -0.80 11.92
CA GLY A 187 3.10 -1.36 10.62
C GLY A 187 3.56 -2.82 10.71
N LEU A 188 4.42 -3.14 11.69
CA LEU A 188 4.85 -4.52 11.93
C LEU A 188 3.69 -5.40 12.38
N TYR A 189 2.88 -4.94 13.34
CA TYR A 189 1.70 -5.64 13.83
C TYR A 189 0.76 -6.05 12.68
N PHE A 190 0.35 -5.09 11.84
CA PHE A 190 -0.57 -5.35 10.72
C PHE A 190 0.06 -6.10 9.54
N SER A 191 1.40 -6.06 9.39
CA SER A 191 2.10 -6.86 8.37
C SER A 191 2.28 -8.32 8.78
N LYS A 192 2.33 -8.60 10.09
CA LYS A 192 2.69 -9.92 10.61
C LYS A 192 1.66 -10.99 10.24
N GLU A 193 0.37 -10.66 10.36
CA GLU A 193 -0.71 -11.55 9.96
C GLU A 193 -0.56 -11.97 8.49
N LEU A 194 -0.37 -11.00 7.60
CA LEU A 194 -0.16 -11.27 6.17
C LEU A 194 1.07 -12.16 5.96
N VAL A 195 2.19 -11.86 6.59
CA VAL A 195 3.40 -12.68 6.48
C VAL A 195 3.15 -14.12 6.91
N GLN A 196 2.38 -14.33 7.99
CA GLN A 196 2.07 -15.68 8.45
C GLN A 196 1.17 -16.42 7.45
N ILE A 197 0.15 -15.76 6.90
CA ILE A 197 -0.72 -16.33 5.87
C ILE A 197 0.11 -16.80 4.67
N LEU A 198 1.00 -15.94 4.16
CA LEU A 198 1.77 -16.22 2.94
C LEU A 198 2.82 -17.33 3.10
N ARG A 199 3.24 -17.65 4.34
CA ARG A 199 4.16 -18.78 4.60
C ARG A 199 3.51 -20.12 4.31
N ASP A 200 2.22 -20.25 4.60
CA ASP A 200 1.48 -21.51 4.59
C ASP A 200 0.45 -21.59 3.45
N THR A 201 0.26 -20.51 2.70
CA THR A 201 -0.75 -20.40 1.62
C THR A 201 -0.09 -20.11 0.29
N TYR A 202 -0.65 -20.62 -0.80
CA TYR A 202 -0.27 -20.21 -2.15
C TYR A 202 -0.88 -18.84 -2.49
N PHE A 203 -0.12 -18.00 -3.19
CA PHE A 203 -0.53 -16.64 -3.52
C PHE A 203 0.04 -16.20 -4.85
N SER A 204 -0.46 -15.09 -5.38
CA SER A 204 0.10 -14.42 -6.55
C SER A 204 0.74 -13.10 -6.18
N ILE A 205 1.65 -12.60 -7.02
CA ILE A 205 2.28 -11.29 -6.85
C ILE A 205 1.95 -10.36 -8.03
N ILE A 206 1.83 -9.08 -7.71
CA ILE A 206 1.66 -7.99 -8.66
C ILE A 206 2.71 -6.92 -8.35
N PRO A 207 3.96 -7.09 -8.86
CA PRO A 207 5.00 -6.09 -8.72
C PRO A 207 4.90 -5.04 -9.84
N ASP A 208 5.13 -3.78 -9.49
CA ASP A 208 5.23 -2.70 -10.48
C ASP A 208 6.17 -1.59 -9.99
N GLU A 209 6.80 -0.89 -10.92
CA GLU A 209 7.72 0.22 -10.61
C GLU A 209 6.92 1.52 -10.50
N THR A 210 7.31 2.35 -9.53
CA THR A 210 6.89 3.76 -9.48
C THR A 210 8.09 4.64 -9.21
N THR A 211 8.11 5.81 -9.83
CA THR A 211 9.00 6.90 -9.44
C THR A 211 8.23 7.78 -8.47
N ASP A 212 8.76 7.97 -7.27
CA ASP A 212 8.12 8.82 -6.29
C ASP A 212 8.46 10.32 -6.50
N VAL A 213 7.84 11.20 -5.69
CA VAL A 213 8.07 12.66 -5.77
C VAL A 213 9.51 13.08 -5.47
N SER A 214 10.30 12.21 -4.83
CA SER A 214 11.73 12.40 -4.59
C SER A 214 12.61 11.82 -5.71
N THR A 215 12.01 11.40 -6.83
CA THR A 215 12.68 10.80 -7.98
C THR A 215 13.38 9.47 -7.71
N GLU A 216 13.06 8.82 -6.59
CA GLU A 216 13.57 7.49 -6.25
C GLU A 216 12.69 6.43 -6.93
N LYS A 217 13.35 5.42 -7.51
CA LYS A 217 12.66 4.25 -8.08
C LYS A 217 12.34 3.24 -6.99
N GLN A 218 11.06 2.92 -6.85
CA GLN A 218 10.58 1.94 -5.89
C GLN A 218 9.73 0.89 -6.61
N LEU A 219 9.85 -0.35 -6.17
CA LEU A 219 9.04 -1.46 -6.61
C LEU A 219 7.99 -1.74 -5.54
N GLY A 220 6.74 -1.44 -5.87
CA GLY A 220 5.60 -1.80 -5.04
C GLY A 220 5.20 -3.24 -5.33
N ILE A 221 5.01 -4.03 -4.27
CA ILE A 221 4.58 -5.43 -4.39
C ILE A 221 3.23 -5.58 -3.70
N CYS A 222 2.21 -5.93 -4.49
CA CYS A 222 0.94 -6.45 -3.97
C CYS A 222 0.92 -7.98 -4.06
N VAL A 223 0.20 -8.60 -3.13
CA VAL A 223 -0.06 -10.05 -3.13
C VAL A 223 -1.56 -10.31 -3.25
N VAL A 224 -1.93 -11.42 -3.87
CA VAL A 224 -3.31 -11.90 -3.96
C VAL A 224 -3.36 -13.32 -3.43
N TYR A 225 -4.17 -13.57 -2.40
CA TYR A 225 -4.38 -14.91 -1.84
C TYR A 225 -5.86 -15.13 -1.58
N PHE A 226 -6.27 -16.39 -1.43
CA PHE A 226 -7.66 -16.71 -1.12
C PHE A 226 -7.88 -16.77 0.39
N ASP A 227 -8.86 -16.01 0.88
CA ASP A 227 -9.29 -16.10 2.27
C ASP A 227 -10.46 -17.09 2.37
N GLU A 228 -10.21 -18.24 2.99
CA GLU A 228 -11.21 -19.29 3.20
C GLU A 228 -12.35 -18.84 4.15
N LEU A 229 -12.13 -17.83 4.99
CA LEU A 229 -13.15 -17.32 5.91
C LEU A 229 -14.19 -16.46 5.19
N THR A 230 -13.73 -15.56 4.31
CA THR A 230 -14.61 -14.70 3.51
C THR A 230 -14.93 -15.28 2.12
N VAL A 231 -14.35 -16.44 1.79
CA VAL A 231 -14.55 -17.21 0.55
C VAL A 231 -14.29 -16.37 -0.69
N GLN A 232 -13.21 -15.58 -0.68
CA GLN A 232 -12.87 -14.70 -1.80
C GLN A 232 -11.36 -14.43 -1.88
N PRO A 233 -10.84 -14.09 -3.08
CA PRO A 233 -9.49 -13.57 -3.21
C PRO A 233 -9.38 -12.20 -2.55
N VAL A 234 -8.33 -12.02 -1.75
CA VAL A 234 -7.98 -10.77 -1.07
C VAL A 234 -6.68 -10.26 -1.66
N THR A 235 -6.69 -9.01 -2.11
CA THR A 235 -5.48 -8.32 -2.55
C THR A 235 -4.94 -7.43 -1.44
N ARG A 236 -3.67 -7.61 -1.11
CA ARG A 236 -3.00 -6.86 -0.04
C ARG A 236 -1.68 -6.24 -0.47
N PHE A 237 -1.33 -5.09 0.11
CA PHE A 237 0.01 -4.51 0.02
C PHE A 237 0.98 -5.37 0.83
N PHE A 238 2.06 -5.81 0.18
CA PHE A 238 3.06 -6.65 0.81
C PHE A 238 4.30 -5.86 1.20
N ASP A 239 4.93 -5.16 0.25
CA ASP A 239 6.16 -4.41 0.53
C ASP A 239 6.44 -3.33 -0.52
N MET A 240 7.33 -2.42 -0.16
CA MET A 240 7.91 -1.41 -1.04
C MET A 240 9.43 -1.49 -0.93
N VAL A 241 10.06 -1.94 -2.01
CA VAL A 241 11.51 -2.13 -2.08
C VAL A 241 12.16 -1.08 -2.96
N GLU A 242 13.30 -0.58 -2.53
CA GLU A 242 14.12 0.34 -3.32
C GLU A 242 14.88 -0.45 -4.37
N VAL A 243 14.98 0.09 -5.58
CA VAL A 243 15.63 -0.58 -6.70
C VAL A 243 16.67 0.35 -7.30
N GLU A 244 17.95 0.05 -7.08
CA GLU A 244 19.07 0.81 -7.63
C GLU A 244 19.13 0.72 -9.16
N THR A 245 18.83 -0.46 -9.73
CA THR A 245 18.78 -0.68 -11.19
C THR A 245 17.50 -1.38 -11.61
N ALA A 246 16.76 -0.77 -12.52
CA ALA A 246 15.55 -1.33 -13.15
C ALA A 246 15.88 -2.44 -14.19
N THR A 247 16.87 -3.28 -13.86
CA THR A 247 17.22 -4.47 -14.63
C THR A 247 16.38 -5.64 -14.11
N ALA A 248 16.10 -6.61 -14.95
CA ALA A 248 15.30 -7.76 -14.55
C ALA A 248 15.93 -8.56 -13.39
N VAL A 249 17.25 -8.68 -13.38
CA VAL A 249 17.99 -9.32 -12.27
C VAL A 249 17.86 -8.50 -10.99
N GLY A 250 18.03 -7.17 -11.08
CA GLY A 250 17.86 -6.28 -9.93
C GLY A 250 16.45 -6.38 -9.32
N LEU A 251 15.42 -6.30 -10.15
CA LEU A 251 14.02 -6.42 -9.72
C LEU A 251 13.71 -7.79 -9.12
N TYR A 252 14.12 -8.86 -9.78
CA TYR A 252 13.89 -10.21 -9.26
C TYR A 252 14.62 -10.44 -7.94
N ASN A 253 15.87 -9.98 -7.80
CA ASN A 253 16.62 -10.08 -6.54
C ASN A 253 15.96 -9.27 -5.42
N ALA A 254 15.42 -8.08 -5.73
CA ALA A 254 14.68 -7.27 -4.76
C ALA A 254 13.39 -7.98 -4.29
N ILE A 255 12.62 -8.56 -5.22
CA ILE A 255 11.45 -9.39 -4.91
C ILE A 255 11.87 -10.57 -4.02
N LYS A 256 12.86 -11.35 -4.46
CA LYS A 256 13.38 -12.53 -3.77
C LYS A 256 13.82 -12.20 -2.34
N SER A 257 14.64 -11.16 -2.19
CA SER A 257 15.14 -10.72 -0.88
C SER A 257 14.01 -10.31 0.06
N SER A 258 12.97 -9.64 -0.43
CA SER A 258 11.82 -9.22 0.38
C SER A 258 11.04 -10.40 0.96
N PHE A 259 10.86 -11.48 0.17
CA PHE A 259 10.21 -12.71 0.64
C PHE A 259 11.12 -13.53 1.56
N GLU A 260 12.40 -13.67 1.23
CA GLU A 260 13.38 -14.40 2.04
C GLU A 260 13.57 -13.78 3.42
N GLU A 261 13.64 -12.44 3.51
CA GLU A 261 13.75 -11.72 4.78
C GLU A 261 12.58 -12.03 5.72
N LYS A 262 11.37 -12.16 5.17
CA LYS A 262 10.14 -12.48 5.90
C LYS A 262 9.91 -13.99 6.05
N LYS A 263 10.87 -14.82 5.60
CA LYS A 263 10.83 -16.29 5.61
C LYS A 263 9.62 -16.87 4.86
N ILE A 264 9.20 -16.23 3.77
CA ILE A 264 8.11 -16.69 2.92
C ILE A 264 8.70 -17.51 1.76
N PRO A 265 8.25 -18.76 1.54
CA PRO A 265 8.76 -19.58 0.44
C PRO A 265 8.37 -19.01 -0.93
N ILE A 266 9.34 -18.71 -1.79
CA ILE A 266 9.09 -18.22 -3.17
C ILE A 266 8.27 -19.22 -4.00
N LYS A 267 8.43 -20.53 -3.74
CA LYS A 267 7.65 -21.60 -4.37
C LYS A 267 6.13 -21.51 -4.12
N ASN A 268 5.70 -20.73 -3.14
CA ASN A 268 4.27 -20.49 -2.88
C ASN A 268 3.66 -19.48 -3.87
N ILE A 269 4.47 -18.84 -4.71
CA ILE A 269 3.99 -17.94 -5.76
C ILE A 269 3.44 -18.75 -6.94
N ILE A 270 2.12 -18.70 -7.13
CA ILE A 270 1.39 -19.44 -8.19
C ILE A 270 0.94 -18.55 -9.35
N GLY A 271 0.89 -17.24 -9.14
CA GLY A 271 0.56 -16.28 -10.18
C GLY A 271 1.46 -15.05 -10.15
N TYR A 272 1.66 -14.46 -11.32
CA TYR A 272 2.44 -13.24 -11.49
C TYR A 272 1.75 -12.34 -12.51
N SER A 273 1.57 -11.05 -12.21
CA SER A 273 1.08 -10.06 -13.19
C SER A 273 1.84 -8.75 -13.07
N SER A 274 2.21 -8.17 -14.21
CA SER A 274 2.92 -6.89 -14.28
C SER A 274 2.73 -6.21 -15.65
N ASP A 275 3.39 -5.08 -15.85
CA ASP A 275 3.49 -4.41 -17.15
C ASP A 275 4.13 -5.31 -18.23
N THR A 276 3.99 -4.96 -19.51
CA THR A 276 4.46 -5.84 -20.58
C THR A 276 5.87 -5.50 -21.07
N THR A 277 6.71 -4.94 -20.20
CA THR A 277 8.09 -4.61 -20.59
C THR A 277 8.93 -5.88 -20.80
N ASN A 278 9.97 -5.77 -21.63
CA ASN A 278 10.93 -6.87 -21.81
C ASN A 278 11.65 -7.23 -20.51
N VAL A 279 11.79 -6.28 -19.58
CA VAL A 279 12.35 -6.50 -18.25
C VAL A 279 11.45 -7.45 -17.44
N MET A 280 10.14 -7.29 -17.49
CA MET A 280 9.20 -8.15 -16.77
C MET A 280 8.92 -9.49 -17.49
N PHE A 281 8.69 -9.47 -18.80
CA PHE A 281 8.19 -10.62 -19.58
C PHE A 281 9.08 -11.11 -20.73
N GLY A 282 10.28 -10.55 -20.91
CA GLY A 282 11.22 -11.00 -21.94
C GLY A 282 11.51 -12.50 -21.89
N GLU A 283 11.83 -13.10 -23.03
CA GLU A 283 12.08 -14.54 -23.14
C GLU A 283 13.31 -14.99 -22.33
N HIS A 284 14.32 -14.13 -22.28
CA HIS A 284 15.57 -14.37 -21.57
C HIS A 284 15.84 -13.28 -20.55
N GLN A 285 16.30 -13.68 -19.37
CA GLN A 285 16.72 -12.76 -18.31
C GLN A 285 15.66 -11.70 -17.98
N SER A 286 14.37 -12.06 -18.00
CA SER A 286 13.28 -11.27 -17.44
C SER A 286 12.94 -11.70 -16.01
N VAL A 287 12.20 -10.86 -15.27
CA VAL A 287 11.71 -11.20 -13.93
C VAL A 287 10.93 -12.51 -13.95
N VAL A 288 10.04 -12.71 -14.93
CA VAL A 288 9.28 -13.96 -15.08
C VAL A 288 10.20 -15.15 -15.38
N SER A 289 11.17 -15.00 -16.28
CA SER A 289 12.09 -16.10 -16.61
C SER A 289 12.96 -16.53 -15.42
N LEU A 290 13.30 -15.60 -14.54
CA LEU A 290 14.05 -15.86 -13.30
C LEU A 290 13.14 -16.47 -12.23
N LEU A 291 11.94 -15.92 -12.04
CA LEU A 291 10.95 -16.44 -11.10
C LEU A 291 10.56 -17.89 -11.41
N LYS A 292 10.38 -18.24 -12.69
CA LYS A 292 10.10 -19.61 -13.13
C LYS A 292 11.20 -20.62 -12.77
N LYS A 293 12.43 -20.19 -12.45
CA LYS A 293 13.47 -21.10 -11.95
C LYS A 293 13.20 -21.55 -10.51
N ASP A 294 12.66 -20.66 -9.67
CA ASP A 294 12.35 -20.94 -8.27
C ASP A 294 10.90 -21.43 -8.07
N ALA A 295 9.98 -20.99 -8.94
CA ALA A 295 8.56 -21.36 -8.95
C ALA A 295 8.14 -21.81 -10.37
N PRO A 296 8.46 -23.05 -10.79
CA PRO A 296 8.27 -23.51 -12.17
C PRO A 296 6.83 -23.48 -12.71
N TYR A 297 5.85 -23.56 -11.81
CA TYR A 297 4.43 -23.64 -12.15
C TYR A 297 3.70 -22.30 -12.02
N VAL A 298 4.42 -21.19 -11.82
CA VAL A 298 3.82 -19.86 -11.76
C VAL A 298 3.17 -19.51 -13.10
N LEU A 299 1.89 -19.12 -13.07
CA LEU A 299 1.20 -18.57 -14.23
C LEU A 299 1.50 -17.07 -14.33
N ALA A 300 2.28 -16.70 -15.34
CA ALA A 300 2.62 -15.31 -15.61
C ALA A 300 1.62 -14.71 -16.62
N VAL A 301 0.83 -13.75 -16.15
CA VAL A 301 -0.23 -13.08 -16.93
C VAL A 301 0.19 -11.63 -17.19
N LYS A 302 0.32 -11.26 -18.47
CA LYS A 302 0.57 -9.87 -18.87
C LYS A 302 -0.63 -9.00 -18.50
N CYS A 303 -0.39 -7.77 -18.04
CA CYS A 303 -1.50 -6.89 -17.68
C CYS A 303 -2.40 -6.56 -18.88
N SER A 304 -3.65 -7.02 -18.83
CA SER A 304 -4.66 -6.78 -19.87
C SER A 304 -4.90 -5.28 -20.10
N CYS A 305 -4.94 -4.49 -19.01
CA CYS A 305 -5.18 -3.05 -19.08
C CYS A 305 -4.05 -2.29 -19.78
N HIS A 306 -2.80 -2.67 -19.48
CA HIS A 306 -1.62 -2.07 -20.09
C HIS A 306 -1.52 -2.45 -21.58
N MET A 307 -1.81 -3.70 -21.93
CA MET A 307 -1.81 -4.15 -23.33
C MET A 307 -2.82 -3.37 -24.17
N ILE A 308 -4.06 -3.21 -23.72
CA ILE A 308 -5.08 -2.43 -24.45
C ILE A 308 -4.74 -0.96 -24.51
N HIS A 309 -4.16 -0.41 -23.45
CA HIS A 309 -3.66 0.96 -23.48
C HIS A 309 -2.57 1.16 -24.57
N LEU A 310 -1.65 0.20 -24.72
CA LEU A 310 -0.69 0.20 -25.82
C LEU A 310 -1.39 0.04 -27.18
N CYS A 311 -2.37 -0.87 -27.32
CA CYS A 311 -3.14 -1.00 -28.56
C CYS A 311 -3.78 0.32 -28.97
N ALA A 312 -4.41 1.02 -28.02
CA ALA A 312 -4.99 2.35 -28.25
C ALA A 312 -3.91 3.36 -28.69
N SER A 313 -2.74 3.35 -28.05
CA SER A 313 -1.60 4.19 -28.44
C SER A 313 -1.22 4.01 -29.90
N TYR A 314 -0.98 2.77 -30.33
CA TYR A 314 -0.54 2.46 -31.68
C TYR A 314 -1.63 2.75 -32.72
N ALA A 315 -2.90 2.47 -32.38
CA ALA A 315 -4.02 2.81 -33.24
C ALA A 315 -4.16 4.33 -33.42
N CYS A 316 -4.06 5.11 -32.33
CA CYS A 316 -4.12 6.58 -32.40
C CYS A 316 -3.01 7.20 -33.25
N LEU A 317 -1.84 6.55 -33.39
CA LEU A 317 -0.78 7.01 -34.31
C LEU A 317 -1.18 6.93 -35.80
N LYS A 318 -2.26 6.21 -36.14
CA LYS A 318 -2.85 6.22 -37.49
C LYS A 318 -3.76 7.42 -37.74
N MET A 319 -4.14 8.13 -36.68
CA MET A 319 -4.93 9.35 -36.79
C MET A 319 -4.04 10.56 -37.03
N SER A 320 -4.65 11.67 -37.45
CA SER A 320 -3.94 12.94 -37.61
C SER A 320 -3.40 13.46 -36.27
N THR A 321 -2.13 13.86 -36.23
CA THR A 321 -1.51 14.48 -35.05
C THR A 321 -2.21 15.78 -34.64
N THR A 322 -2.89 16.44 -35.60
CA THR A 322 -3.68 17.66 -35.36
C THR A 322 -4.78 17.45 -34.31
N LEU A 323 -5.30 16.23 -34.17
CA LEU A 323 -6.33 15.90 -33.17
C LEU A 323 -5.78 16.03 -31.74
N GLU A 324 -4.60 15.44 -31.50
CA GLU A 324 -3.95 15.49 -30.20
C GLU A 324 -3.48 16.92 -29.89
N ASP A 325 -2.90 17.60 -30.87
CA ASP A 325 -2.45 18.98 -30.74
C ASP A 325 -3.61 19.91 -30.39
N LEU A 326 -4.78 19.75 -31.03
CA LEU A 326 -5.98 20.53 -30.72
C LEU A 326 -6.39 20.36 -29.26
N CYS A 327 -6.53 19.12 -28.79
CA CYS A 327 -6.87 18.81 -27.41
C CYS A 327 -5.85 19.38 -26.41
N ARG A 328 -4.54 19.23 -26.71
CA ARG A 328 -3.45 19.70 -25.85
C ARG A 328 -3.39 21.23 -25.79
N ASN A 329 -3.60 21.90 -26.91
CA ASN A 329 -3.58 23.36 -27.02
C ASN A 329 -4.79 23.99 -26.32
N ILE A 330 -5.99 23.42 -26.52
CA ILE A 330 -7.20 23.83 -25.80
C ILE A 330 -6.97 23.73 -24.29
N TYR A 331 -6.52 22.57 -23.80
CA TYR A 331 -6.26 22.42 -22.36
C TYR A 331 -5.22 23.44 -21.86
N SER A 332 -4.08 23.56 -22.54
CA SER A 332 -2.98 24.45 -22.12
C SER A 332 -3.39 25.92 -22.10
N TYR A 333 -4.27 26.35 -23.00
CA TYR A 333 -4.75 27.73 -23.07
C TYR A 333 -5.55 28.14 -21.82
N PHE A 334 -6.40 27.24 -21.32
CA PHE A 334 -7.23 27.49 -20.14
C PHE A 334 -6.57 27.06 -18.83
N ASN A 335 -5.63 26.12 -18.89
CA ASN A 335 -4.95 25.61 -17.71
C ASN A 335 -4.19 26.76 -17.04
N ARG A 336 -4.40 26.93 -15.73
CA ARG A 336 -3.78 27.97 -14.89
C ARG A 336 -4.22 29.42 -15.14
N SER A 337 -5.24 29.68 -15.97
CA SER A 337 -5.83 31.02 -16.11
C SER A 337 -7.27 31.06 -15.59
N SER A 338 -7.46 31.66 -14.41
CA SER A 338 -8.80 31.85 -13.82
C SER A 338 -9.66 32.80 -14.66
N LEU A 339 -9.06 33.85 -15.23
CA LEU A 339 -9.76 34.81 -16.09
C LEU A 339 -10.34 34.12 -17.33
N ARG A 340 -9.51 33.36 -18.08
CA ARG A 340 -9.97 32.65 -19.29
C ARG A 340 -11.05 31.63 -18.97
N GLN A 341 -10.95 30.95 -17.83
CA GLN A 341 -11.97 30.01 -17.38
C GLN A 341 -13.30 30.71 -17.03
N HIS A 342 -13.23 31.90 -16.44
CA HIS A 342 -14.42 32.69 -16.13
C HIS A 342 -15.09 33.22 -17.40
N GLU A 343 -14.31 33.80 -18.31
CA GLU A 343 -14.84 34.25 -19.61
C GLU A 343 -15.47 33.08 -20.38
N PHE A 344 -14.80 31.93 -20.42
CA PHE A 344 -15.33 30.74 -21.09
C PHE A 344 -16.65 30.26 -20.49
N HIS A 345 -16.84 30.39 -19.18
CA HIS A 345 -18.08 30.02 -18.51
C HIS A 345 -19.29 30.78 -19.08
N GLU A 346 -19.13 32.06 -19.44
CA GLU A 346 -20.19 32.86 -20.06
C GLU A 346 -20.64 32.25 -21.40
N PHE A 347 -19.69 31.72 -22.18
CA PHE A 347 -20.01 31.02 -23.43
C PHE A 347 -20.66 29.66 -23.18
N GLN A 348 -20.25 28.93 -22.16
CA GLN A 348 -20.89 27.66 -21.76
C GLN A 348 -22.36 27.89 -21.38
N GLU A 349 -22.64 28.95 -20.62
CA GLU A 349 -23.99 29.35 -20.23
C GLU A 349 -24.81 29.80 -21.46
N PHE A 350 -24.21 30.58 -22.36
CA PHE A 350 -24.86 31.05 -23.59
C PHE A 350 -25.33 29.90 -24.50
N VAL A 351 -24.55 28.82 -24.62
CA VAL A 351 -24.93 27.62 -25.41
C VAL A 351 -25.64 26.55 -24.58
N GLU A 352 -26.09 26.88 -23.37
CA GLU A 352 -26.79 25.97 -22.45
C GLU A 352 -26.03 24.64 -22.17
N THR A 353 -24.70 24.67 -22.23
CA THR A 353 -23.83 23.52 -21.96
C THR A 353 -23.37 23.53 -20.52
N LYS A 354 -23.29 22.35 -19.89
CA LYS A 354 -22.85 22.23 -18.48
C LYS A 354 -21.46 22.85 -18.30
N PRO A 355 -21.25 23.72 -17.28
CA PRO A 355 -20.01 24.46 -17.07
C PRO A 355 -18.93 23.52 -16.51
N HIS A 356 -18.25 22.85 -17.43
CA HIS A 356 -17.27 21.82 -17.15
C HIS A 356 -15.86 22.32 -17.49
N LYS A 357 -14.91 22.07 -16.58
CA LYS A 357 -13.48 22.36 -16.83
C LYS A 357 -12.92 21.44 -17.91
N LEU A 358 -12.01 21.95 -18.73
CA LEU A 358 -11.34 21.13 -19.73
C LEU A 358 -10.35 20.15 -19.08
N LEU A 359 -10.23 18.98 -19.67
CA LEU A 359 -9.37 17.90 -19.19
C LEU A 359 -8.09 17.87 -20.02
N GLY A 360 -6.96 17.69 -19.37
CA GLY A 360 -5.67 17.50 -20.03
C GLY A 360 -5.45 16.04 -20.41
N ILE A 361 -4.71 15.81 -21.49
CA ILE A 361 -4.25 14.47 -21.86
C ILE A 361 -3.22 14.04 -20.81
N GLY A 362 -3.45 12.90 -20.16
CA GLY A 362 -2.48 12.32 -19.25
C GLY A 362 -1.22 11.93 -20.02
N GLN A 363 -0.03 12.30 -19.52
CA GLN A 363 1.26 12.20 -20.23
C GLN A 363 1.55 10.84 -20.90
N THR A 364 0.96 9.75 -20.42
CA THR A 364 1.21 8.39 -20.93
C THR A 364 -0.04 7.53 -21.04
N ARG A 365 -1.27 8.07 -20.91
CA ARG A 365 -2.51 7.26 -20.82
C ARG A 365 -3.49 7.54 -21.97
N TRP A 366 -3.38 6.85 -23.11
CA TRP A 366 -4.28 7.00 -24.27
C TRP A 366 -5.76 6.72 -23.97
N LEU A 367 -6.09 5.93 -22.95
CA LEU A 367 -7.49 5.81 -22.52
C LEU A 367 -7.99 7.06 -21.76
N SER A 368 -7.09 7.87 -21.19
CA SER A 368 -7.45 9.20 -20.69
C SER A 368 -7.73 10.20 -21.83
N LEU A 369 -7.28 9.88 -23.06
CA LEU A 369 -7.62 10.67 -24.25
C LEU A 369 -9.13 10.63 -24.50
N GLU A 370 -9.81 9.50 -24.27
CA GLU A 370 -11.28 9.40 -24.43
C GLU A 370 -12.00 10.48 -23.62
N SER A 371 -11.64 10.62 -22.34
CA SER A 371 -12.24 11.62 -21.45
C SER A 371 -11.95 13.05 -21.91
N CYS A 372 -10.73 13.31 -22.41
CA CYS A 372 -10.36 14.60 -22.99
C CYS A 372 -11.15 14.91 -24.27
N VAL A 373 -11.18 13.98 -25.22
CA VAL A 373 -11.90 14.09 -26.49
C VAL A 373 -13.40 14.30 -26.25
N ARG A 374 -14.00 13.48 -25.39
CA ARG A 374 -15.42 13.62 -25.02
C ARG A 374 -15.71 14.98 -24.39
N ARG A 375 -14.81 15.50 -23.52
CA ARG A 375 -14.94 16.83 -22.94
C ARG A 375 -14.79 17.94 -23.99
N VAL A 376 -13.91 17.80 -24.96
CA VAL A 376 -13.78 18.77 -26.07
C VAL A 376 -15.01 18.76 -26.96
N LEU A 377 -15.54 17.58 -27.29
CA LEU A 377 -16.77 17.42 -28.08
C LEU A 377 -18.00 17.97 -27.35
N GLU A 378 -18.13 17.70 -26.04
CA GLU A 378 -19.19 18.26 -25.19
C GLU A 378 -19.17 19.79 -25.21
N GLN A 379 -17.98 20.39 -25.25
CA GLN A 379 -17.77 21.84 -25.17
C GLN A 379 -17.57 22.47 -26.55
N TRP A 380 -17.81 21.74 -27.64
CA TRP A 380 -17.37 22.13 -28.99
C TRP A 380 -17.87 23.50 -29.42
N ASP A 381 -19.18 23.75 -29.27
CA ASP A 381 -19.80 24.99 -29.71
C ASP A 381 -19.41 26.18 -28.82
N ALA A 382 -19.36 25.99 -27.50
CA ALA A 382 -18.86 27.00 -26.57
C ALA A 382 -17.40 27.38 -26.89
N LEU A 383 -16.54 26.39 -27.14
CA LEU A 383 -15.13 26.60 -27.49
C LEU A 383 -15.02 27.36 -28.81
N ARG A 384 -15.80 26.96 -29.82
CA ARG A 384 -15.78 27.60 -31.14
C ARG A 384 -16.19 29.07 -31.03
N LEU A 385 -17.25 29.40 -30.30
CA LEU A 385 -17.69 30.78 -30.09
C LEU A 385 -16.67 31.60 -29.29
N TYR A 386 -16.13 31.02 -28.21
CA TYR A 386 -15.10 31.67 -27.39
C TYR A 386 -13.87 32.04 -28.23
N PHE A 387 -13.28 31.07 -28.95
CA PHE A 387 -12.10 31.34 -29.76
C PHE A 387 -12.40 32.23 -30.98
N THR A 388 -13.63 32.22 -31.50
CA THR A 388 -14.07 33.20 -32.51
C THR A 388 -14.04 34.61 -31.95
N SER A 389 -14.57 34.84 -30.74
CA SER A 389 -14.48 36.15 -30.05
C SER A 389 -13.03 36.55 -29.80
N VAL A 390 -12.21 35.65 -29.25
CA VAL A 390 -10.80 35.94 -28.93
C VAL A 390 -10.00 36.37 -30.16
N VAL A 391 -10.16 35.67 -31.29
CA VAL A 391 -9.44 35.98 -32.53
C VAL A 391 -9.99 37.24 -33.20
N ASN A 392 -11.30 37.39 -33.32
CA ASN A 392 -11.92 38.53 -34.00
C ASN A 392 -11.72 39.85 -33.24
N GLU A 393 -11.81 39.82 -31.91
CA GLU A 393 -11.59 40.98 -31.04
C GLU A 393 -10.10 41.23 -30.75
N LYS A 394 -9.20 40.38 -31.28
CA LYS A 394 -7.75 40.44 -31.08
C LYS A 394 -7.35 40.46 -29.59
N LYS A 395 -8.11 39.75 -28.74
CA LYS A 395 -7.85 39.63 -27.29
C LYS A 395 -6.53 38.88 -27.01
N ASP A 396 -6.23 37.85 -27.82
CA ASP A 396 -4.97 37.10 -27.78
C ASP A 396 -4.59 36.69 -29.22
N PRO A 397 -3.80 37.53 -29.94
CA PRO A 397 -3.41 37.29 -31.33
C PRO A 397 -2.18 36.36 -31.39
N SER A 398 -2.33 35.13 -30.91
CA SER A 398 -1.30 34.10 -31.01
C SER A 398 -1.62 33.08 -32.09
N TYR A 399 -0.58 32.53 -32.72
CA TYR A 399 -0.74 31.42 -33.67
C TYR A 399 -1.52 30.24 -33.05
N THR A 400 -1.38 30.03 -31.74
CA THR A 400 -2.08 28.99 -31.01
C THR A 400 -3.60 29.21 -30.99
N THR A 401 -4.09 30.41 -30.72
CA THR A 401 -5.54 30.70 -30.71
C THR A 401 -6.16 30.61 -32.11
N GLU A 402 -5.44 31.08 -33.13
CA GLU A 402 -5.83 30.92 -34.54
C GLU A 402 -5.87 29.45 -34.97
N SER A 403 -4.85 28.66 -34.60
CA SER A 403 -4.78 27.22 -34.88
C SER A 403 -5.91 26.45 -34.19
N ILE A 404 -6.21 26.78 -32.92
CA ILE A 404 -7.36 26.20 -32.20
C ILE A 404 -8.67 26.52 -32.93
N LEU A 405 -8.91 27.78 -33.29
CA LEU A 405 -10.12 28.18 -34.00
C LEU A 405 -10.23 27.47 -35.35
N LYS A 406 -9.14 27.35 -36.09
CA LYS A 406 -9.09 26.60 -37.36
C LYS A 406 -9.46 25.13 -37.14
N GLY A 407 -8.97 24.50 -36.08
CA GLY A 407 -9.33 23.13 -35.70
C GLY A 407 -10.82 22.99 -35.35
N LEU A 408 -11.35 23.90 -34.51
CA LEU A 408 -12.76 23.91 -34.10
C LEU A 408 -13.73 24.27 -35.24
N SER A 409 -13.23 24.91 -36.30
CA SER A 409 -13.99 25.22 -37.51
C SER A 409 -13.96 24.09 -38.54
N ASN A 410 -13.07 23.10 -38.39
CA ASN A 410 -12.96 21.97 -39.29
C ASN A 410 -13.90 20.83 -38.87
N LYS A 411 -15.03 20.69 -39.58
CA LYS A 411 -16.01 19.63 -39.30
C LYS A 411 -15.49 18.21 -39.57
N TYR A 412 -14.54 18.00 -40.50
CA TYR A 412 -13.90 16.69 -40.68
C TYR A 412 -13.06 16.29 -39.46
N LEU A 413 -12.39 17.28 -38.83
CA LEU A 413 -11.64 17.06 -37.60
C LEU A 413 -12.60 16.73 -36.43
N LYS A 414 -13.77 17.39 -36.37
CA LYS A 414 -14.85 17.05 -35.43
C LYS A 414 -15.29 15.59 -35.62
N ALA A 415 -15.57 15.16 -36.84
CA ALA A 415 -15.97 13.78 -37.14
C ALA A 415 -14.88 12.75 -36.73
N GLN A 416 -13.60 13.09 -36.93
CA GLN A 416 -12.50 12.25 -36.47
C GLN A 416 -12.40 12.16 -34.94
N LEU A 417 -12.67 13.25 -34.21
CA LEU A 417 -12.76 13.22 -32.74
C LEU A 417 -13.96 12.39 -32.26
N GLU A 418 -15.11 12.49 -32.93
CA GLU A 418 -16.30 11.69 -32.63
C GLU A 418 -16.03 10.19 -32.82
N PHE A 419 -15.36 9.83 -33.92
CA PHE A 419 -14.90 8.45 -34.17
C PHE A 419 -13.91 7.98 -33.09
N LEU A 420 -12.92 8.81 -32.73
CA LEU A 420 -11.97 8.50 -31.66
C LEU A 420 -12.68 8.27 -30.34
N SER A 421 -13.63 9.15 -29.97
CA SER A 421 -14.43 8.98 -28.75
C SER A 421 -15.17 7.63 -28.77
N PHE A 422 -15.75 7.27 -29.91
CA PHE A 422 -16.49 6.02 -30.07
C PHE A 422 -15.60 4.77 -29.92
N GLN A 423 -14.44 4.72 -30.58
CA GLN A 423 -13.57 3.54 -30.50
C GLN A 423 -12.77 3.45 -29.21
N LEU A 424 -12.30 4.58 -28.67
CA LEU A 424 -11.60 4.59 -27.39
C LEU A 424 -12.52 4.17 -26.25
N HIS A 425 -13.81 4.51 -26.31
CA HIS A 425 -14.82 4.05 -25.35
C HIS A 425 -14.86 2.52 -25.27
N ARG A 426 -14.93 1.81 -26.40
CA ARG A 426 -14.92 0.33 -26.43
C ARG A 426 -13.64 -0.27 -25.81
N LEU A 427 -12.48 0.36 -26.04
CA LEU A 427 -11.22 -0.08 -25.43
C LEU A 427 -11.20 0.20 -23.92
N ASN A 428 -11.84 1.28 -23.48
CA ASN A 428 -11.94 1.63 -22.06
C ASN A 428 -12.96 0.77 -21.30
N ASP A 429 -14.06 0.38 -21.94
CA ASP A 429 -15.05 -0.57 -21.40
C ASP A 429 -14.39 -1.92 -21.10
N PHE A 430 -13.58 -2.44 -22.02
CA PHE A 430 -12.77 -3.64 -21.77
C PHE A 430 -11.90 -3.46 -20.52
N ASN A 431 -11.21 -2.32 -20.41
CA ASN A 431 -10.35 -2.06 -19.25
C ASN A 431 -11.11 -1.96 -17.94
N THR A 432 -12.34 -1.44 -17.95
CA THR A 432 -13.17 -1.31 -16.74
C THR A 432 -13.38 -2.67 -16.07
N LEU A 433 -13.61 -3.73 -16.85
CA LEU A 433 -13.71 -5.10 -16.33
C LEU A 433 -12.42 -5.56 -15.65
N PHE A 434 -11.27 -5.41 -16.33
CA PHE A 434 -9.97 -5.87 -15.81
C PHE A 434 -9.35 -4.96 -14.75
N GLN A 435 -9.93 -3.77 -14.51
CA GLN A 435 -9.60 -2.88 -13.40
C GLN A 435 -10.43 -3.16 -12.14
N SER A 436 -11.46 -4.00 -12.24
CA SER A 436 -12.28 -4.39 -11.10
C SER A 436 -11.46 -5.10 -10.01
N SER A 437 -12.02 -5.19 -8.80
CA SER A 437 -11.44 -6.00 -7.73
C SER A 437 -11.73 -7.49 -7.86
N ASP A 438 -12.64 -7.87 -8.76
CA ASP A 438 -13.11 -9.24 -8.90
C ASP A 438 -12.08 -10.09 -9.67
N PRO A 439 -11.99 -11.39 -9.40
CA PRO A 439 -11.12 -12.30 -10.13
C PRO A 439 -11.69 -12.55 -11.52
N VAL A 440 -11.12 -11.92 -12.56
CA VAL A 440 -11.66 -11.96 -13.93
C VAL A 440 -10.74 -12.64 -14.96
N LEU A 441 -9.75 -13.45 -14.52
CA LEU A 441 -8.83 -14.15 -15.43
C LEU A 441 -9.57 -15.04 -16.44
N HIS A 442 -10.65 -15.70 -16.01
CA HIS A 442 -11.47 -16.57 -16.84
C HIS A 442 -12.27 -15.84 -17.92
N HIS A 443 -12.37 -14.50 -17.85
CA HIS A 443 -12.99 -13.68 -18.88
C HIS A 443 -12.01 -13.18 -19.94
N VAL A 444 -10.69 -13.25 -19.72
CA VAL A 444 -9.68 -12.68 -20.63
C VAL A 444 -9.88 -13.16 -22.07
N ARG A 445 -10.06 -14.48 -22.25
CA ARG A 445 -10.18 -15.06 -23.58
C ARG A 445 -11.45 -14.55 -24.29
N ASP A 446 -12.61 -14.71 -23.66
CA ASP A 446 -13.89 -14.35 -24.27
C ASP A 446 -14.00 -12.85 -24.53
N GLU A 447 -13.53 -12.01 -23.60
CA GLU A 447 -13.62 -10.55 -23.76
C GLU A 447 -12.68 -10.02 -24.84
N VAL A 448 -11.51 -10.64 -25.04
CA VAL A 448 -10.64 -10.30 -26.17
C VAL A 448 -11.31 -10.70 -27.50
N HIS A 449 -11.94 -11.88 -27.57
CA HIS A 449 -12.66 -12.31 -28.77
C HIS A 449 -13.85 -11.37 -29.07
N LYS A 450 -14.62 -11.00 -28.05
CA LYS A 450 -15.73 -10.04 -28.17
C LYS A 450 -15.24 -8.69 -28.65
N LEU A 451 -14.20 -8.14 -28.04
CA LEU A 451 -13.63 -6.84 -28.43
C LEU A 451 -13.16 -6.84 -29.90
N LEU A 452 -12.42 -7.89 -30.31
CA LEU A 452 -11.99 -8.03 -31.70
C LEU A 452 -13.18 -8.11 -32.66
N LYS A 453 -14.19 -8.95 -32.36
CA LYS A 453 -15.38 -9.06 -33.21
C LYS A 453 -16.17 -7.75 -33.30
N CYS A 454 -16.26 -6.99 -32.21
CA CYS A 454 -16.88 -5.67 -32.21
C CYS A 454 -16.16 -4.71 -33.17
N ILE A 455 -14.84 -4.61 -33.11
CA ILE A 455 -14.06 -3.74 -34.01
C ILE A 455 -14.13 -4.23 -35.46
N LEU A 456 -14.03 -5.53 -35.70
CA LEU A 456 -14.13 -6.13 -37.04
C LEU A 456 -15.50 -5.85 -37.68
N SER A 457 -16.58 -5.86 -36.89
CA SER A 457 -17.94 -5.60 -37.39
C SER A 457 -18.14 -4.21 -37.98
N ASP A 458 -17.25 -3.25 -37.69
CA ASP A 458 -17.35 -1.89 -38.23
C ASP A 458 -16.84 -1.78 -39.68
N PHE A 459 -16.03 -2.74 -40.17
CA PHE A 459 -15.45 -2.69 -41.51
C PHE A 459 -15.48 -4.03 -42.28
N MET A 460 -15.95 -5.11 -41.65
CA MET A 460 -16.15 -6.42 -42.28
C MET A 460 -17.63 -6.76 -42.39
N LYS A 461 -17.97 -7.63 -43.34
CA LYS A 461 -19.32 -8.16 -43.50
C LYS A 461 -19.72 -8.95 -42.25
N ILE A 462 -20.91 -8.68 -41.72
CA ILE A 462 -21.35 -9.24 -40.42
C ILE A 462 -21.38 -10.78 -40.40
N ASP A 463 -21.72 -11.42 -41.53
CA ASP A 463 -21.77 -12.88 -41.65
C ASP A 463 -20.37 -13.52 -41.54
N VAL A 464 -19.35 -12.81 -42.04
CA VAL A 464 -17.94 -13.22 -41.88
C VAL A 464 -17.53 -13.11 -40.42
N VAL A 465 -17.80 -11.97 -39.77
CA VAL A 465 -17.43 -11.74 -38.35
C VAL A 465 -18.06 -12.76 -37.40
N LYS A 466 -19.32 -13.14 -37.65
CA LYS A 466 -20.01 -14.15 -36.84
C LYS A 466 -19.32 -15.52 -36.91
N SER A 467 -18.90 -15.93 -38.10
CA SER A 467 -18.38 -17.27 -38.39
C SER A 467 -16.85 -17.40 -38.26
N CYS A 468 -16.10 -16.30 -38.36
CA CYS A 468 -14.65 -16.34 -38.34
C CYS A 468 -14.05 -16.43 -36.93
N ASP A 469 -12.82 -16.92 -36.87
CA ASP A 469 -11.93 -16.69 -35.72
C ASP A 469 -11.32 -15.28 -35.84
N PRO A 470 -11.58 -14.39 -34.85
CA PRO A 470 -11.10 -13.02 -34.89
C PRO A 470 -9.58 -12.88 -34.79
N PHE A 471 -8.82 -13.93 -34.46
CA PHE A 471 -7.35 -13.89 -34.45
C PHE A 471 -6.73 -14.15 -35.83
N THR A 472 -7.39 -14.93 -36.67
CA THR A 472 -6.81 -15.45 -37.92
C THR A 472 -7.42 -14.86 -39.18
N VAL A 473 -8.61 -14.25 -39.11
CA VAL A 473 -9.27 -13.68 -40.29
C VAL A 473 -8.41 -12.60 -40.97
N PRO A 474 -8.19 -12.66 -42.29
CA PRO A 474 -7.47 -11.63 -43.04
C PRO A 474 -8.17 -10.27 -42.98
N LEU A 475 -7.41 -9.21 -42.69
CA LEU A 475 -7.96 -7.86 -42.48
C LEU A 475 -8.08 -7.05 -43.77
N ASP A 476 -7.31 -7.41 -44.78
CA ASP A 476 -7.11 -6.71 -46.05
C ASP A 476 -7.78 -7.41 -47.23
N ASP A 477 -8.51 -8.50 -46.98
CA ASP A 477 -9.25 -9.24 -48.00
C ASP A 477 -10.53 -8.49 -48.42
N PRO A 478 -10.62 -8.01 -49.68
CA PRO A 478 -11.81 -7.29 -50.18
C PRO A 478 -13.09 -8.13 -50.18
N ILE A 479 -12.98 -9.47 -50.16
CA ILE A 479 -14.14 -10.37 -50.10
C ILE A 479 -14.79 -10.27 -48.72
N ASN A 480 -13.99 -10.13 -47.67
CA ASN A 480 -14.46 -10.10 -46.30
C ASN A 480 -14.92 -8.69 -45.85
N ASN A 481 -14.31 -7.65 -46.43
CA ASN A 481 -14.54 -6.27 -46.07
C ASN A 481 -15.76 -5.66 -46.75
N VAL A 482 -16.37 -4.65 -46.12
CA VAL A 482 -17.35 -3.78 -46.78
C VAL A 482 -16.63 -2.74 -47.65
N HIS A 483 -17.35 -2.10 -48.57
CA HIS A 483 -16.79 -0.97 -49.30
C HIS A 483 -16.44 0.17 -48.33
N VAL A 484 -15.38 0.96 -48.59
CA VAL A 484 -14.95 2.05 -47.67
C VAL A 484 -16.08 3.03 -47.33
N ASP A 485 -16.98 3.29 -48.27
CA ASP A 485 -18.13 4.16 -48.04
C ASP A 485 -19.14 3.58 -47.03
N GLN A 486 -19.12 2.27 -46.81
CA GLN A 486 -19.95 1.54 -45.85
C GLN A 486 -19.26 1.29 -44.51
N VAL A 487 -17.98 1.66 -44.36
CA VAL A 487 -17.27 1.56 -43.08
C VAL A 487 -18.02 2.38 -42.03
N TYR A 488 -18.32 1.73 -40.91
CA TYR A 488 -19.02 2.31 -39.79
C TYR A 488 -18.02 3.03 -38.88
N VAL A 489 -18.25 4.33 -38.69
CA VAL A 489 -17.37 5.21 -37.89
C VAL A 489 -18.06 5.73 -36.62
N GLY A 490 -19.21 5.15 -36.26
CA GLY A 490 -20.08 5.63 -35.19
C GLY A 490 -21.11 6.65 -35.70
N ILE A 491 -22.23 6.73 -34.97
CA ILE A 491 -23.40 7.53 -35.39
C ILE A 491 -23.08 9.04 -35.49
N LEU A 492 -22.39 9.60 -34.49
CA LEU A 492 -22.05 11.03 -34.46
C LEU A 492 -21.13 11.43 -35.62
N ALA A 493 -20.03 10.70 -35.79
CA ALA A 493 -19.09 10.92 -36.89
C ALA A 493 -19.76 10.76 -38.27
N THR A 494 -20.67 9.79 -38.40
CA THR A 494 -21.44 9.57 -39.64
C THR A 494 -22.33 10.77 -39.95
N THR A 495 -23.06 11.29 -38.96
CA THR A 495 -23.90 12.49 -39.10
C THR A 495 -23.05 13.69 -39.50
N THR A 496 -21.95 13.96 -38.80
CA THR A 496 -21.06 15.08 -39.10
C THR A 496 -20.47 14.97 -40.52
N LEU A 497 -20.08 13.76 -40.96
CA LEU A 497 -19.58 13.54 -42.32
C LEU A 497 -20.66 13.74 -43.39
N HIS A 498 -21.91 13.37 -43.12
CA HIS A 498 -23.03 13.62 -44.02
C HIS A 498 -23.25 15.14 -44.19
N GLU A 499 -23.25 15.90 -43.09
CA GLU A 499 -23.33 17.37 -43.16
C GLU A 499 -22.17 17.99 -43.95
N CYS A 500 -20.94 17.48 -43.77
CA CYS A 500 -19.79 17.95 -44.54
C CYS A 500 -19.97 17.68 -46.04
N HIS A 501 -20.47 16.50 -46.39
CA HIS A 501 -20.71 16.13 -47.78
C HIS A 501 -21.74 17.05 -48.46
N GLU A 502 -22.82 17.38 -47.76
CA GLU A 502 -23.87 18.29 -48.27
C GLU A 502 -23.33 19.71 -48.51
N ILE A 503 -22.44 20.19 -47.63
CA ILE A 503 -21.89 21.55 -47.68
C ILE A 503 -20.75 21.66 -48.71
N ASP A 504 -19.75 20.77 -48.61
CA ASP A 504 -18.51 20.89 -49.38
C ASP A 504 -18.62 20.25 -50.77
N GLN A 505 -19.59 19.34 -50.96
CA GLN A 505 -19.77 18.56 -52.19
C GLN A 505 -18.50 17.82 -52.65
N ASP A 506 -17.59 17.47 -51.71
CA ASP A 506 -16.37 16.72 -51.99
C ASP A 506 -16.42 15.30 -51.40
N PRO A 507 -16.87 14.30 -52.18
CA PRO A 507 -16.85 12.90 -51.75
C PRO A 507 -15.46 12.39 -51.33
N ARG A 508 -14.37 12.99 -51.86
CA ARG A 508 -13.01 12.52 -51.61
C ARG A 508 -12.57 12.83 -50.19
N ALA A 509 -12.99 13.96 -49.62
CA ALA A 509 -12.68 14.32 -48.24
C ALA A 509 -13.33 13.34 -47.25
N VAL A 510 -14.61 12.99 -47.45
CA VAL A 510 -15.32 11.99 -46.62
C VAL A 510 -14.64 10.62 -46.74
N LYS A 511 -14.33 10.20 -47.96
CA LYS A 511 -13.63 8.93 -48.21
C LYS A 511 -12.26 8.89 -47.54
N SER A 512 -11.51 10.00 -47.58
CA SER A 512 -10.22 10.15 -46.90
C SER A 512 -10.34 9.95 -45.39
N VAL A 513 -11.33 10.58 -44.75
CA VAL A 513 -11.58 10.38 -43.31
C VAL A 513 -11.92 8.92 -42.99
N LYS A 514 -12.81 8.29 -43.77
CA LYS A 514 -13.17 6.88 -43.57
C LYS A 514 -11.97 5.94 -43.76
N MET A 515 -11.06 6.22 -44.70
CA MET A 515 -9.81 5.48 -44.85
C MET A 515 -8.92 5.61 -43.60
N THR A 516 -8.76 6.81 -43.05
CA THR A 516 -7.99 7.00 -41.80
C THR A 516 -8.63 6.24 -40.63
N CYS A 517 -9.96 6.27 -40.50
CA CYS A 517 -10.69 5.49 -39.50
C CYS A 517 -10.50 3.99 -39.69
N LEU A 518 -10.49 3.50 -40.93
CA LEU A 518 -10.23 2.10 -41.26
C LEU A 518 -8.81 1.69 -40.85
N GLU A 519 -7.81 2.52 -41.15
CA GLU A 519 -6.41 2.28 -40.75
C GLU A 519 -6.26 2.18 -39.22
N PHE A 520 -6.95 3.05 -38.46
CA PHE A 520 -7.01 2.96 -37.00
C PHE A 520 -7.56 1.60 -36.54
N MET A 521 -8.71 1.16 -37.09
CA MET A 521 -9.36 -0.09 -36.67
C MET A 521 -8.51 -1.32 -37.01
N MET A 522 -7.93 -1.35 -38.21
CA MET A 522 -7.02 -2.41 -38.62
C MET A 522 -5.77 -2.47 -37.73
N GLU A 523 -5.18 -1.32 -37.40
CA GLU A 523 -4.04 -1.26 -36.47
C GLU A 523 -4.43 -1.72 -35.06
N ALA A 524 -5.59 -1.30 -34.55
CA ALA A 524 -6.09 -1.75 -33.25
C ALA A 524 -6.23 -3.28 -33.20
N VAL A 525 -6.83 -3.90 -34.23
CA VAL A 525 -6.95 -5.36 -34.32
C VAL A 525 -5.59 -6.04 -34.39
N LYS A 526 -4.66 -5.53 -35.22
CA LYS A 526 -3.28 -6.08 -35.33
C LYS A 526 -2.55 -6.04 -33.99
N GLN A 527 -2.67 -4.94 -33.25
CA GLN A 527 -2.02 -4.76 -31.95
C GLN A 527 -2.64 -5.65 -30.87
N ILE A 528 -3.97 -5.81 -30.86
CA ILE A 528 -4.64 -6.73 -29.93
C ILE A 528 -4.19 -8.17 -30.19
N ARG A 529 -4.22 -8.62 -31.46
CA ARG A 529 -3.80 -9.97 -31.85
C ARG A 529 -2.35 -10.29 -31.47
N SER A 530 -1.44 -9.34 -31.65
CA SER A 530 -0.01 -9.57 -31.36
C SER A 530 0.33 -9.57 -29.87
N ARG A 531 -0.48 -8.92 -29.04
CA ARG A 531 -0.21 -8.76 -27.59
C ARG A 531 -0.89 -9.82 -26.75
N PHE A 532 -2.11 -10.21 -27.10
CA PHE A 532 -2.87 -11.24 -26.41
C PHE A 532 -2.54 -12.63 -26.98
N ASP A 533 -1.48 -13.23 -26.47
CA ASP A 533 -1.16 -14.63 -26.74
C ASP A 533 -2.00 -15.55 -25.83
N LEU A 534 -3.11 -16.03 -26.38
CA LEU A 534 -4.05 -16.93 -25.70
C LEU A 534 -3.76 -18.41 -25.99
N SER A 535 -2.55 -18.74 -26.44
CA SER A 535 -2.15 -20.12 -26.76
C SER A 535 -1.94 -21.00 -25.53
N ASP A 536 -1.65 -20.40 -24.36
CA ASP A 536 -1.53 -21.16 -23.12
C ASP A 536 -2.88 -21.78 -22.74
N SER A 537 -2.92 -23.11 -22.65
CA SER A 537 -4.07 -23.90 -22.22
C SER A 537 -4.68 -23.44 -20.89
N ALA A 538 -3.91 -22.76 -20.03
CA ALA A 538 -4.39 -22.18 -18.78
C ALA A 538 -5.62 -21.29 -18.99
N TYR A 539 -5.64 -20.43 -20.03
CA TYR A 539 -6.76 -19.53 -20.28
C TYR A 539 -8.07 -20.27 -20.53
N LYS A 540 -8.00 -21.42 -21.20
CA LYS A 540 -9.15 -22.32 -21.39
C LYS A 540 -9.49 -23.08 -20.12
N LEU A 541 -8.48 -23.60 -19.42
CA LEU A 541 -8.69 -24.41 -18.22
C LEU A 541 -9.37 -23.62 -17.11
N VAL A 542 -9.05 -22.34 -16.93
CA VAL A 542 -9.65 -21.51 -15.88
C VAL A 542 -11.12 -21.16 -16.14
N GLU A 543 -11.64 -21.34 -17.36
CA GLU A 543 -13.05 -21.11 -17.71
C GLU A 543 -14.01 -21.99 -16.88
N PHE A 544 -13.54 -23.08 -16.25
CA PHE A 544 -14.39 -23.91 -15.38
C PHE A 544 -15.00 -23.15 -14.19
N VAL A 545 -14.40 -22.03 -13.78
CA VAL A 545 -14.95 -21.19 -12.71
C VAL A 545 -16.14 -20.34 -13.17
N LEU A 546 -16.46 -20.31 -14.48
CA LEU A 546 -17.68 -19.67 -14.95
C LEU A 546 -18.90 -20.43 -14.40
N PRO A 547 -19.94 -19.74 -13.90
CA PRO A 547 -21.16 -20.36 -13.37
C PRO A 547 -21.81 -21.34 -14.36
N GLU A 548 -21.86 -20.96 -15.64
CA GLU A 548 -22.40 -21.81 -16.71
C GLU A 548 -21.65 -23.12 -16.87
N ASN A 549 -20.32 -23.07 -16.75
CA ASN A 549 -19.46 -24.24 -16.86
C ASN A 549 -19.55 -25.10 -15.60
N ALA A 550 -19.61 -24.48 -14.41
CA ALA A 550 -19.79 -25.16 -13.14
C ALA A 550 -21.09 -25.98 -13.08
N VAL A 551 -22.22 -25.37 -13.43
CA VAL A 551 -23.54 -26.04 -13.40
C VAL A 551 -23.63 -27.14 -14.46
N LYS A 552 -23.01 -26.95 -15.64
CA LYS A 552 -22.95 -27.98 -16.69
C LYS A 552 -21.91 -29.07 -16.41
N CYS A 553 -21.15 -28.99 -15.32
CA CYS A 553 -20.00 -29.85 -15.05
C CYS A 553 -19.03 -29.89 -16.26
N CYS A 554 -18.64 -28.71 -16.72
CA CYS A 554 -17.70 -28.51 -17.83
C CYS A 554 -16.41 -27.86 -17.29
N PRO A 555 -15.25 -28.53 -17.34
CA PRO A 555 -15.02 -29.86 -17.90
C PRO A 555 -15.64 -30.98 -17.03
N PRO A 556 -15.86 -32.20 -17.57
CA PRO A 556 -16.39 -33.31 -16.78
C PRO A 556 -15.45 -33.73 -15.65
N SER A 557 -14.16 -33.43 -15.74
CA SER A 557 -13.16 -33.69 -14.70
C SER A 557 -12.15 -32.55 -14.62
N LEU A 558 -11.66 -32.28 -13.41
CA LEU A 558 -10.59 -31.30 -13.18
C LEU A 558 -9.17 -31.89 -13.35
N GLN A 559 -9.04 -33.12 -13.86
CA GLN A 559 -7.73 -33.79 -14.03
C GLN A 559 -6.72 -32.94 -14.82
N GLU A 560 -7.13 -32.33 -15.94
CA GLU A 560 -6.25 -31.49 -16.76
C GLU A 560 -5.72 -30.27 -16.00
N LEU A 561 -6.53 -29.73 -15.06
CA LEU A 561 -6.11 -28.63 -14.19
C LEU A 561 -4.96 -29.05 -13.27
N PHE A 562 -5.03 -30.24 -12.66
CA PHE A 562 -3.96 -30.78 -11.82
C PHE A 562 -2.70 -31.13 -12.63
N VAL A 563 -2.83 -31.50 -13.90
CA VAL A 563 -1.68 -31.70 -14.80
C VAL A 563 -1.00 -30.36 -15.11
N LYS A 564 -1.77 -29.32 -15.41
CA LYS A 564 -1.23 -27.98 -15.68
C LYS A 564 -0.64 -27.32 -14.43
N PHE A 565 -1.23 -27.57 -13.26
CA PHE A 565 -0.83 -26.98 -11.98
C PHE A 565 -0.54 -28.05 -10.92
N PRO A 566 0.62 -28.74 -10.98
CA PRO A 566 0.93 -29.86 -10.08
C PRO A 566 0.94 -29.53 -8.59
N TYR A 567 1.22 -28.26 -8.23
CA TYR A 567 1.19 -27.78 -6.85
C TYR A 567 -0.18 -27.95 -6.17
N LEU A 568 -1.28 -28.02 -6.94
CA LEU A 568 -2.63 -28.28 -6.42
C LEU A 568 -2.74 -29.62 -5.70
N THR A 569 -1.89 -30.60 -6.03
CA THR A 569 -1.86 -31.89 -5.32
C THR A 569 -1.43 -31.73 -3.86
N GLY A 570 -0.64 -30.70 -3.55
CA GLY A 570 -0.29 -30.34 -2.17
C GLY A 570 -1.36 -29.49 -1.47
N VAL A 571 -2.34 -28.97 -2.21
CA VAL A 571 -3.43 -28.13 -1.69
C VAL A 571 -4.61 -28.98 -1.22
N ALA A 572 -5.01 -29.96 -2.03
CA ALA A 572 -6.13 -30.85 -1.75
C ALA A 572 -5.99 -32.18 -2.49
N ASP A 573 -6.67 -33.22 -1.97
CA ASP A 573 -6.70 -34.52 -2.64
C ASP A 573 -7.48 -34.43 -3.96
N LYS A 574 -6.81 -34.76 -5.07
CA LYS A 574 -7.37 -34.64 -6.42
C LYS A 574 -8.66 -35.44 -6.64
N MET A 575 -8.81 -36.60 -5.99
CA MET A 575 -10.00 -37.44 -6.14
C MET A 575 -11.17 -36.84 -5.39
N LEU A 576 -10.94 -36.30 -4.19
CA LEU A 576 -11.96 -35.57 -3.44
C LEU A 576 -12.39 -34.31 -4.16
N VAL A 577 -11.45 -33.54 -4.73
CA VAL A 577 -11.76 -32.34 -5.53
C VAL A 577 -12.63 -32.69 -6.74
N ASP A 578 -12.27 -33.72 -7.50
CA ASP A 578 -13.03 -34.12 -8.69
C ASP A 578 -14.45 -34.63 -8.32
N ALA A 579 -14.57 -35.36 -7.21
CA ALA A 579 -15.86 -35.80 -6.68
C ALA A 579 -16.73 -34.61 -6.22
N GLU A 580 -16.15 -33.64 -5.52
CA GLU A 580 -16.83 -32.41 -5.10
C GLU A 580 -17.27 -31.56 -6.30
N TRP A 581 -16.43 -31.43 -7.33
CA TRP A 581 -16.73 -30.74 -8.59
C TRP A 581 -17.94 -31.34 -9.31
N ARG A 582 -18.03 -32.68 -9.37
CA ARG A 582 -19.19 -33.37 -9.95
C ARG A 582 -20.43 -33.22 -9.08
N LYS A 583 -20.26 -33.32 -7.76
CA LYS A 583 -21.36 -33.24 -6.80
C LYS A 583 -22.00 -31.86 -6.78
N GLN A 584 -21.22 -30.78 -6.87
CA GLN A 584 -21.80 -29.42 -6.87
C GLN A 584 -22.72 -29.17 -8.07
N ALA A 585 -22.41 -29.77 -9.22
CA ALA A 585 -23.22 -29.65 -10.43
C ALA A 585 -24.60 -30.34 -10.32
N LEU A 586 -24.76 -31.27 -9.37
CA LEU A 586 -26.02 -31.97 -9.10
C LEU A 586 -26.95 -31.19 -8.17
N GLU A 587 -26.49 -30.09 -7.57
CA GLU A 587 -27.36 -29.25 -6.76
C GLU A 587 -28.43 -28.60 -7.64
N GLU A 588 -29.69 -28.66 -7.19
CA GLU A 588 -30.79 -27.90 -7.80
C GLU A 588 -30.42 -26.42 -7.75
N SER A 589 -29.87 -25.93 -8.85
CA SER A 589 -29.69 -24.51 -9.06
C SER A 589 -31.04 -23.99 -9.50
N SER A 590 -31.71 -23.21 -8.64
CA SER A 590 -32.56 -22.12 -9.12
C SER A 590 -31.77 -21.43 -10.24
N GLU A 591 -32.38 -21.32 -11.43
CA GLU A 591 -31.80 -20.78 -12.66
C GLU A 591 -30.58 -19.89 -12.42
N ILE A 592 -29.44 -20.19 -13.06
CA ILE A 592 -28.22 -19.35 -12.97
C ILE A 592 -28.65 -17.90 -13.07
N ASN A 593 -28.45 -17.15 -11.99
CA ASN A 593 -28.75 -15.74 -12.01
C ASN A 593 -27.77 -15.10 -13.00
N LYS A 594 -28.27 -14.68 -14.16
CA LYS A 594 -27.44 -14.13 -15.24
C LYS A 594 -26.69 -12.86 -14.84
N ASP A 595 -27.15 -12.20 -13.78
CA ASP A 595 -26.55 -10.99 -13.24
C ASP A 595 -25.53 -11.28 -12.11
N GLU A 596 -25.38 -12.53 -11.67
CA GLU A 596 -24.42 -12.92 -10.63
C GLU A 596 -23.00 -13.07 -11.19
N SER A 597 -22.00 -12.50 -10.50
CA SER A 597 -20.60 -12.68 -10.89
C SER A 597 -20.07 -14.08 -10.55
N SER A 598 -19.03 -14.55 -11.25
CA SER A 598 -18.38 -15.83 -10.91
C SER A 598 -17.94 -15.91 -9.46
N LEU A 599 -17.48 -14.79 -8.88
CA LEU A 599 -17.11 -14.72 -7.46
C LEU A 599 -18.31 -14.95 -6.55
N GLN A 600 -19.43 -14.25 -6.80
CA GLN A 600 -20.65 -14.38 -6.00
C GLN A 600 -21.22 -15.80 -6.07
N PHE A 601 -21.25 -16.39 -7.27
CA PHE A 601 -21.68 -17.77 -7.47
C PHE A 601 -20.88 -18.74 -6.60
N TRP A 602 -19.55 -18.63 -6.63
CA TRP A 602 -18.68 -19.50 -5.85
C TRP A 602 -18.69 -19.20 -4.36
N GLN A 603 -18.85 -17.94 -3.95
CA GLN A 603 -19.07 -17.58 -2.55
C GLN A 603 -20.31 -18.29 -2.00
N ASN A 604 -21.43 -18.22 -2.73
CA ASN A 604 -22.68 -18.87 -2.36
C ASN A 604 -22.53 -20.39 -2.33
N ARG A 605 -21.92 -20.98 -3.37
CA ARG A 605 -21.76 -22.45 -3.48
C ARG A 605 -20.81 -23.01 -2.42
N LEU A 606 -19.64 -22.41 -2.25
CA LEU A 606 -18.57 -22.95 -1.39
C LEU A 606 -18.83 -22.67 0.09
N SER A 607 -19.65 -21.67 0.42
CA SER A 607 -20.09 -21.42 1.80
C SER A 607 -21.14 -22.42 2.30
N THR A 608 -21.66 -23.29 1.44
CA THR A 608 -22.65 -24.30 1.83
C THR A 608 -22.08 -25.29 2.84
N ARG A 609 -22.89 -25.60 3.86
CA ARG A 609 -22.52 -26.52 4.94
C ARG A 609 -23.42 -27.74 4.97
N THR A 610 -22.86 -28.86 5.37
CA THR A 610 -23.60 -30.08 5.70
C THR A 610 -24.33 -29.93 7.04
N PHE A 611 -25.24 -30.85 7.36
CA PHE A 611 -26.01 -30.82 8.62
C PHE A 611 -25.12 -30.82 9.87
N ASP A 612 -23.94 -31.44 9.82
CA ASP A 612 -22.94 -31.44 10.89
C ASP A 612 -22.07 -30.16 10.91
N GLY A 613 -22.40 -29.14 10.11
CA GLY A 613 -21.74 -27.83 10.11
C GLY A 613 -20.42 -27.75 9.33
N LYS A 614 -19.98 -28.85 8.69
CA LYS A 614 -18.77 -28.86 7.86
C LYS A 614 -19.03 -28.24 6.49
N LEU A 615 -17.98 -27.68 5.88
CA LEU A 615 -18.07 -27.19 4.50
C LEU A 615 -18.33 -28.37 3.55
N LYS A 616 -19.32 -28.22 2.68
CA LYS A 616 -19.73 -29.27 1.74
C LYS A 616 -18.68 -29.52 0.65
N TYR A 617 -17.92 -28.49 0.29
CA TYR A 617 -16.97 -28.45 -0.82
C TYR A 617 -15.60 -27.91 -0.37
N ALA A 618 -15.07 -28.43 0.74
CA ALA A 618 -13.85 -27.92 1.36
C ALA A 618 -12.61 -28.07 0.47
N ASN A 619 -12.51 -29.17 -0.29
CA ASN A 619 -11.35 -29.42 -1.15
C ASN A 619 -11.43 -28.58 -2.43
N LEU A 620 -12.62 -28.53 -3.04
CA LEU A 620 -12.90 -27.73 -4.22
C LEU A 620 -12.69 -26.23 -3.94
N MET A 621 -13.09 -25.76 -2.75
CA MET A 621 -12.87 -24.37 -2.33
C MET A 621 -11.41 -23.97 -2.43
N LYS A 622 -10.49 -24.81 -1.95
CA LYS A 622 -9.06 -24.52 -1.98
C LYS A 622 -8.50 -24.43 -3.39
N VAL A 623 -8.95 -25.32 -4.29
CA VAL A 623 -8.52 -25.32 -5.70
C VAL A 623 -9.06 -24.10 -6.43
N ILE A 624 -10.35 -23.79 -6.29
CA ILE A 624 -10.95 -22.59 -6.87
C ILE A 624 -10.29 -21.34 -6.31
N GLY A 625 -9.99 -21.32 -5.01
CA GLY A 625 -9.29 -20.22 -4.36
C GLY A 625 -7.91 -19.96 -4.96
N CYS A 626 -7.13 -21.01 -5.23
CA CYS A 626 -5.84 -20.87 -5.93
C CYS A 626 -6.01 -20.25 -7.31
N ILE A 627 -6.98 -20.72 -8.10
CA ILE A 627 -7.22 -20.23 -9.47
C ILE A 627 -7.73 -18.77 -9.46
N MET A 628 -8.67 -18.44 -8.58
CA MET A 628 -9.21 -17.08 -8.43
C MET A 628 -8.18 -16.10 -7.85
N SER A 629 -7.13 -16.60 -7.21
CA SER A 629 -6.02 -15.76 -6.72
C SER A 629 -5.04 -15.36 -7.82
N ILE A 630 -5.19 -15.84 -9.07
CA ILE A 630 -4.32 -15.46 -10.18
C ILE A 630 -4.82 -14.15 -10.82
N PRO A 631 -4.04 -13.06 -10.77
CA PRO A 631 -4.45 -11.76 -11.28
C PRO A 631 -4.39 -11.69 -12.81
N SER A 632 -5.28 -10.88 -13.39
CA SER A 632 -5.35 -10.61 -14.85
C SER A 632 -4.82 -9.22 -15.25
N SER A 633 -4.52 -8.35 -14.27
CA SER A 633 -4.04 -6.99 -14.47
C SER A 633 -3.14 -6.53 -13.33
N ASN A 634 -2.47 -5.38 -13.50
CA ASN A 634 -1.72 -4.69 -12.44
C ASN A 634 -2.57 -3.59 -11.75
N ALA A 635 -3.90 -3.57 -11.94
CA ALA A 635 -4.75 -2.50 -11.42
C ALA A 635 -4.71 -2.37 -9.89
N ALA A 636 -4.43 -3.46 -9.17
CA ALA A 636 -4.26 -3.43 -7.72
C ALA A 636 -3.06 -2.58 -7.28
N VAL A 637 -1.90 -2.73 -7.94
CA VAL A 637 -0.70 -1.97 -7.59
C VAL A 637 -0.78 -0.53 -8.13
N GLU A 638 -1.48 -0.28 -9.23
CA GLU A 638 -1.80 1.10 -9.64
C GLU A 638 -2.68 1.85 -8.62
N ARG A 639 -3.64 1.14 -7.99
CA ARG A 639 -4.43 1.69 -6.86
C ARG A 639 -3.56 1.98 -5.64
N LEU A 640 -2.59 1.11 -5.34
CA LEU A 640 -1.57 1.38 -4.32
C LEU A 640 -0.79 2.65 -4.64
N PHE A 641 -0.31 2.82 -5.88
CA PHE A 641 0.43 4.03 -6.28
C PHE A 641 -0.42 5.29 -6.25
N SER A 642 -1.71 5.18 -6.53
CA SER A 642 -2.66 6.28 -6.35
C SER A 642 -2.78 6.66 -4.87
N LEU A 643 -2.79 5.68 -3.97
CA LEU A 643 -2.73 5.93 -2.52
C LEU A 643 -1.38 6.53 -2.10
N LEU A 644 -0.25 6.09 -2.66
CA LEU A 644 1.06 6.65 -2.38
C LEU A 644 1.12 8.16 -2.65
N LYS A 645 0.53 8.62 -3.75
CA LYS A 645 0.46 10.06 -4.09
C LYS A 645 -0.27 10.88 -3.01
N LEU A 646 -1.20 10.26 -2.26
CA LEU A 646 -1.88 10.90 -1.13
C LEU A 646 -1.06 10.84 0.16
N VAL A 647 -0.14 9.87 0.30
CA VAL A 647 0.70 9.70 1.49
C VAL A 647 2.00 10.50 1.39
N LYS A 648 2.67 10.48 0.24
CA LYS A 648 3.91 11.20 -0.03
C LYS A 648 3.61 12.42 -0.90
N THR A 649 3.11 13.47 -0.25
CA THR A 649 2.81 14.79 -0.84
C THR A 649 4.03 15.70 -0.79
N ASP A 650 3.98 16.87 -1.43
CA ASP A 650 5.06 17.89 -1.33
C ASP A 650 5.35 18.27 0.13
N THR A 651 4.32 18.31 0.98
CA THR A 651 4.43 18.58 2.42
C THR A 651 4.91 17.38 3.26
N ARG A 652 5.01 16.19 2.65
CA ARG A 652 5.44 14.92 3.27
C ARG A 652 6.54 14.24 2.44
N ASN A 653 7.27 14.99 1.62
CA ASN A 653 8.24 14.46 0.67
C ASN A 653 9.46 13.81 1.34
N SER A 654 9.77 14.18 2.58
CA SER A 654 10.89 13.64 3.38
C SER A 654 10.61 12.29 4.05
N LEU A 655 9.45 11.67 3.78
CA LEU A 655 9.15 10.33 4.30
C LEU A 655 10.09 9.28 3.68
N LYS A 656 10.91 8.68 4.54
CA LYS A 656 11.73 7.50 4.22
C LYS A 656 10.84 6.30 3.89
N ARG A 657 11.34 5.39 3.05
CA ARG A 657 10.68 4.15 2.60
C ARG A 657 10.07 3.34 3.73
N GLU A 658 10.78 3.09 4.82
CA GLU A 658 10.26 2.27 5.92
C GLU A 658 9.09 2.97 6.63
N SER A 659 9.11 4.31 6.69
CA SER A 659 8.00 5.10 7.24
C SER A 659 6.77 4.97 6.37
N LEU A 660 6.97 4.99 5.05
CA LEU A 660 5.92 4.78 4.06
C LEU A 660 5.32 3.37 4.17
N VAL A 661 6.16 2.33 4.26
CA VAL A 661 5.73 0.93 4.47
C VAL A 661 4.92 0.80 5.76
N GLY A 662 5.40 1.36 6.87
CA GLY A 662 4.68 1.33 8.15
C GLY A 662 3.31 2.03 8.11
N LEU A 663 3.23 3.18 7.42
CA LEU A 663 1.99 3.91 7.19
C LEU A 663 1.00 3.10 6.34
N LEU A 664 1.47 2.49 5.25
CA LEU A 664 0.64 1.70 4.35
C LEU A 664 0.08 0.46 5.05
N HIS A 665 0.92 -0.32 5.75
CA HIS A 665 0.45 -1.46 6.53
C HIS A 665 -0.52 -1.06 7.64
N THR A 666 -0.29 0.07 8.31
CA THR A 666 -1.22 0.56 9.33
C THR A 666 -2.59 0.88 8.72
N LYS A 667 -2.60 1.64 7.62
CA LYS A 667 -3.84 2.03 6.96
C LYS A 667 -4.59 0.82 6.39
N GLU A 668 -3.86 -0.09 5.77
CA GLU A 668 -4.43 -1.29 5.19
C GLU A 668 -4.95 -2.25 6.26
N GLY A 669 -4.21 -2.45 7.35
CA GLY A 669 -4.62 -3.29 8.47
C GLY A 669 -5.90 -2.81 9.14
N LEU A 670 -6.01 -1.50 9.40
CA LEU A 670 -7.25 -0.89 9.88
C LEU A 670 -8.43 -1.17 8.93
N ARG A 671 -8.21 -1.05 7.62
CA ARG A 671 -9.22 -1.35 6.61
C ARG A 671 -9.61 -2.83 6.59
N ALA A 672 -8.62 -3.73 6.67
CA ALA A 672 -8.84 -5.18 6.64
C ALA A 672 -9.64 -5.67 7.85
N GLU A 673 -9.32 -5.14 9.05
CA GLU A 673 -10.07 -5.44 10.28
C GLU A 673 -11.41 -4.70 10.39
N SER A 674 -11.80 -3.90 9.37
CA SER A 674 -12.96 -2.99 9.43
C SER A 674 -12.97 -2.12 10.70
N CYS A 675 -11.78 -1.72 11.15
CA CYS A 675 -11.55 -1.00 12.39
C CYS A 675 -11.14 0.45 12.10
N ARG A 676 -11.73 1.41 12.80
CA ARG A 676 -11.30 2.81 12.77
C ARG A 676 -10.21 3.03 13.81
N ALA A 677 -9.33 4.01 13.59
CA ALA A 677 -8.24 4.27 14.54
C ALA A 677 -8.71 4.53 15.98
N HIS A 678 -9.91 5.09 16.18
CA HIS A 678 -10.47 5.34 17.51
C HIS A 678 -10.99 4.07 18.21
N ASP A 679 -11.35 3.04 17.44
CA ASP A 679 -11.85 1.75 17.95
C ASP A 679 -10.73 0.74 18.19
N LEU A 680 -9.52 1.03 17.71
CA LEU A 680 -8.37 0.16 17.81
C LEU A 680 -8.11 -0.25 19.27
N LYS A 681 -8.09 -1.56 19.52
CA LYS A 681 -7.84 -2.16 20.82
C LYS A 681 -6.37 -2.56 20.92
N THR A 682 -5.73 -2.22 22.04
CA THR A 682 -4.37 -2.63 22.34
C THR A 682 -4.38 -4.04 22.95
N ASN A 683 -3.93 -5.03 22.17
CA ASN A 683 -3.72 -6.39 22.65
C ASN A 683 -2.28 -6.57 23.20
N PRO A 684 -1.98 -7.65 23.95
CA PRO A 684 -0.66 -7.86 24.54
C PRO A 684 0.48 -7.85 23.52
N GLU A 685 0.22 -8.31 22.30
CA GLU A 685 1.20 -8.33 21.21
C GLU A 685 1.56 -6.92 20.75
N LEU A 686 0.56 -6.10 20.41
CA LEU A 686 0.76 -4.70 20.00
C LEU A 686 1.43 -3.88 21.11
N LEU A 687 1.09 -4.15 22.38
CA LEU A 687 1.75 -3.51 23.53
C LEU A 687 3.21 -3.94 23.65
N THR A 688 3.53 -5.21 23.38
CA THR A 688 4.91 -5.70 23.38
C THR A 688 5.74 -5.01 22.30
N LEU A 689 5.19 -4.91 21.08
CA LEU A 689 5.83 -4.17 19.98
C LEU A 689 6.01 -2.69 20.33
N LEU A 690 4.97 -2.05 20.87
CA LEU A 690 5.00 -0.64 21.27
C LEU A 690 6.06 -0.36 22.34
N ARG A 691 6.19 -1.23 23.33
CA ARG A 691 7.20 -1.12 24.40
C ARG A 691 8.62 -1.38 23.89
N ALA A 692 8.76 -2.17 22.82
CA ALA A 692 10.03 -2.41 22.14
C ALA A 692 10.46 -1.28 21.19
N VAL A 693 9.57 -0.34 20.84
CA VAL A 693 9.88 0.81 19.99
C VAL A 693 11.00 1.63 20.62
N LYS A 694 12.16 1.64 19.97
CA LYS A 694 13.31 2.46 20.40
C LYS A 694 13.13 3.90 19.93
N SER A 695 13.37 4.87 20.81
CA SER A 695 13.33 6.30 20.49
C SER A 695 14.40 6.70 19.46
N ASN A 696 15.55 6.02 19.46
CA ASN A 696 16.69 6.26 18.54
C ASN A 696 16.99 5.03 17.66
N ALA A 697 15.96 4.36 17.13
CA ALA A 697 16.19 3.27 16.19
C ALA A 697 16.89 3.80 14.93
N THR A 698 18.14 3.39 14.72
CA THR A 698 18.80 3.53 13.42
C THR A 698 18.14 2.59 12.41
N ASP A 699 18.15 3.00 11.13
CA ASP A 699 17.50 2.33 10.00
C ASP A 699 18.07 0.92 9.68
N SER A 700 18.83 0.29 10.58
CA SER A 700 19.48 -0.99 10.29
C SER A 700 18.48 -2.13 10.18
N VAL A 701 18.53 -2.84 9.05
CA VAL A 701 17.82 -4.10 8.73
C VAL A 701 17.88 -5.14 9.88
N ALA A 702 18.99 -5.16 10.64
CA ALA A 702 19.17 -6.03 11.79
C ALA A 702 18.13 -5.81 12.92
N ASN A 703 17.63 -4.58 13.11
CA ASN A 703 16.63 -4.28 14.14
C ASN A 703 15.23 -4.81 13.76
N GLN A 704 14.84 -4.75 12.49
CA GLN A 704 13.57 -5.34 12.02
C GLN A 704 13.59 -6.87 12.12
N ARG A 705 14.72 -7.51 11.77
CA ARG A 705 14.91 -8.97 11.96
C ARG A 705 14.75 -9.41 13.41
N ASN A 706 15.35 -8.70 14.35
CA ASN A 706 15.22 -9.02 15.79
C ASN A 706 13.79 -8.80 16.32
N MET A 707 13.07 -7.80 15.82
CA MET A 707 11.68 -7.52 16.22
C MET A 707 10.69 -8.56 15.70
N LEU A 708 10.87 -9.05 14.46
CA LEU A 708 10.07 -10.14 13.92
C LEU A 708 10.31 -11.45 14.70
N GLN A 709 11.55 -11.70 15.15
CA GLN A 709 11.89 -12.83 16.02
C GLN A 709 11.27 -12.72 17.43
N LEU A 710 11.27 -11.53 18.04
CA LEU A 710 10.65 -11.29 19.35
C LEU A 710 9.12 -11.47 19.35
N SER A 711 8.47 -11.36 18.18
CA SER A 711 7.03 -11.60 18.03
C SER A 711 6.67 -13.05 17.70
N SER A 712 7.65 -13.90 17.36
CA SER A 712 7.43 -15.32 17.01
C SER A 712 7.77 -16.29 18.15
N GLN A 713 8.17 -15.75 19.31
CA GLN A 713 8.18 -16.40 20.62
C GLN A 713 7.00 -15.87 21.42
#